data_AF-H2CD57-F1
#
_entry.id   AF-H2CD57-F1
#
_cell.length_a   1.000
_cell.length_b   1.000
_cell.length_c   1.000
_cell.angle_alpha   90.00
_cell.angle_beta   90.00
_cell.angle_gamma   90.00
#
_symmetry.space_group_name_H-M   'P 1'
#
loop_
_entity.id
_entity.type
_entity.pdbx_description
1 polymer ?
#
loop_
_entity_poly.entity_id
_entity_poly.type
_entity_poly.pdbx_seq_one_letter_code
_entity_poly.pdbx_strand_id
1 'polypeptide(L)'
;MKIAIGFNKIEGPWGGGNQFADALELYLRKRGVNVVRALTDDDIDVILLTDPRKEMRSCAFSDADIADYISRVNASPIVVHRINECDERKGTIGLNDRLMEANRVAHHTVYVASWLRDLFESKRSEPKSCSVILNGSDRRIFNPEGGVIWDGRAPLRIVTHHWGASWLKGFDIYEQLDARLGDPAFRRQYEFTYIGNIPDGFSFKNTRHIAPLYGLNLSAEIKRHHVYLTASRHEPGGNHQNEGGNCGLPILYINSGCMPEYCEGYGIMYDPSDFFDRLEEIRTRYQILREKVLHYPHTSEKTGSEYFNLFKRLVLAKVAAKGRADITGLPERLKKSVDVFLSSLRQGDGSISPTANGANNSGLNLGFQCFAAKTLQTVGLIEGSSDKSGIAGKILSYRAEPPVSFYPLYRFAFIDAARPGSVWMLLKGVARKYPITSSEQILVAETKQAIATLYGLGETSFPVYRGCADSAEALTEYFNQLDWRSPWAAGGQFSAQMVFASLLPNNQLQLRRIGSLIDSLADPATGGYYRGGGPEYGQLVNGAMKVLSGMDWCEIPVHYPERLIDTVLTRQPASEGCHLVDAVYVLYRCLQFTDHRKKDVQAYCSSMIQTIMEHYHPDEGGFSYYRGRAQQTYYGITITDGKDCADIHGTVLLTWALAMIFRILDVDASGWQVFKP
;
A
#
# COMPACT_ATOMS: atom_id res chain seq x y z
N MET A 1 3.67 13.13 16.63
CA MET A 1 2.44 13.61 15.96
C MET A 1 1.46 14.08 17.03
N LYS A 2 1.05 15.35 16.97
CA LYS A 2 -0.01 15.97 17.79
C LYS A 2 -1.23 16.27 16.92
N ILE A 3 -2.41 15.84 17.37
CA ILE A 3 -3.66 15.97 16.62
C ILE A 3 -4.71 16.69 17.46
N ALA A 4 -5.28 17.76 16.90
CA ALA A 4 -6.46 18.41 17.46
C ALA A 4 -7.74 17.82 16.87
N ILE A 5 -8.67 17.37 17.71
CA ILE A 5 -9.98 16.88 17.30
C ILE A 5 -11.05 17.92 17.63
N GLY A 6 -11.79 18.37 16.62
CA GLY A 6 -12.81 19.42 16.69
C GLY A 6 -14.12 19.03 17.37
N PHE A 7 -14.07 18.12 18.36
CA PHE A 7 -15.25 17.59 19.02
C PHE A 7 -15.13 17.69 20.55
N ASN A 8 -16.11 18.29 21.23
CA ASN A 8 -16.19 18.33 22.69
C ASN A 8 -16.72 17.02 23.25
N LYS A 9 -16.17 16.55 24.37
CA LYS A 9 -16.68 15.36 25.04
C LYS A 9 -18.05 15.65 25.65
N ILE A 10 -19.05 14.83 25.34
CA ILE A 10 -20.42 14.97 25.86
C ILE A 10 -20.79 13.68 26.60
N GLU A 11 -21.29 13.81 27.82
CA GLU A 11 -21.80 12.67 28.60
C GLU A 11 -23.28 12.41 28.27
N GLY A 12 -23.66 11.12 28.24
CA GLY A 12 -25.05 10.67 28.02
C GLY A 12 -25.37 10.16 26.60
N PRO A 13 -26.65 9.94 26.27
CA PRO A 13 -27.12 9.46 24.97
C PRO A 13 -27.02 10.56 23.91
N TRP A 14 -25.80 10.88 23.50
CA TRP A 14 -25.49 11.84 22.45
C TRP A 14 -25.04 11.12 21.19
N GLY A 15 -25.41 11.65 20.03
CA GLY A 15 -25.34 10.98 18.73
C GLY A 15 -23.99 10.38 18.34
N GLY A 16 -23.96 9.65 17.21
CA GLY A 16 -22.78 8.90 16.73
C GLY A 16 -21.48 9.70 16.58
N GLY A 17 -21.54 11.03 16.50
CA GLY A 17 -20.36 11.90 16.54
C GLY A 17 -19.54 11.77 17.84
N ASN A 18 -20.21 11.59 18.98
CA ASN A 18 -19.54 11.44 20.28
C ASN A 18 -18.76 10.12 20.36
N GLN A 19 -19.40 9.03 19.96
CA GLN A 19 -18.76 7.71 19.87
C GLN A 19 -17.56 7.73 18.91
N PHE A 20 -17.71 8.39 17.76
CA PHE A 20 -16.61 8.55 16.80
C PHE A 20 -15.40 9.26 17.43
N ALA A 21 -15.62 10.42 18.06
CA ALA A 21 -14.55 11.22 18.63
C ALA A 21 -13.81 10.47 19.75
N ASP A 22 -14.56 9.84 20.65
CA ASP A 22 -13.98 9.11 21.79
C ASP A 22 -13.23 7.84 21.35
N ALA A 23 -13.77 7.10 20.38
CA ALA A 23 -13.11 5.91 19.85
C ALA A 23 -11.85 6.27 19.07
N LEU A 24 -11.89 7.32 18.25
CA LEU A 24 -10.72 7.81 17.51
C LEU A 24 -9.63 8.30 18.46
N GLU A 25 -9.98 9.12 19.46
CA GLU A 25 -9.03 9.58 20.47
C GLU A 25 -8.36 8.41 21.19
N LEU A 26 -9.13 7.42 21.65
CA LEU A 26 -8.58 6.24 22.29
C LEU A 26 -7.63 5.47 21.37
N TYR A 27 -8.03 5.28 20.11
CA TYR A 27 -7.22 4.56 19.11
C TYR A 27 -5.87 5.25 18.87
N LEU A 28 -5.88 6.58 18.73
CA LEU A 28 -4.71 7.41 18.50
C LEU A 28 -3.79 7.43 19.72
N ARG A 29 -4.33 7.65 20.93
CA ARG A 29 -3.53 7.67 22.17
C ARG A 29 -2.82 6.35 22.43
N LYS A 30 -3.46 5.21 22.14
CA LYS A 30 -2.83 3.88 22.24
C LYS A 30 -1.61 3.69 21.33
N ARG A 31 -1.45 4.54 20.31
CA ARG A 31 -0.32 4.56 19.37
C ARG A 31 0.68 5.68 19.64
N GLY A 32 0.64 6.28 20.83
CA GLY A 32 1.55 7.35 21.21
C GLY A 32 1.28 8.70 20.53
N VAL A 33 0.12 8.87 19.88
CA VAL A 33 -0.29 10.17 19.33
C VAL A 33 -0.77 11.06 20.47
N ASN A 34 -0.25 12.30 20.52
CA ASN A 34 -0.76 13.30 21.45
C ASN A 34 -2.06 13.89 20.89
N VAL A 35 -3.18 13.74 21.59
CA VAL A 35 -4.49 14.24 21.15
C VAL A 35 -4.91 15.41 22.03
N VAL A 36 -5.34 16.50 21.42
CA VAL A 36 -5.89 17.69 22.07
C VAL A 36 -7.28 18.02 21.51
N ARG A 37 -8.08 18.78 22.25
CA ARG A 37 -9.43 19.24 21.84
C ARG A 37 -9.53 20.77 21.82
N ALA A 38 -8.40 21.45 21.72
CA ALA A 38 -8.30 22.90 21.64
C ALA A 38 -7.15 23.29 20.70
N LEU A 39 -7.20 24.52 20.18
CA LEU A 39 -6.19 25.10 19.29
C LEU A 39 -5.30 26.08 20.07
N THR A 40 -4.70 25.61 21.16
CA THR A 40 -3.85 26.43 22.06
C THR A 40 -2.37 26.15 21.92
N ASP A 41 -2.02 24.93 21.53
CA ASP A 41 -0.63 24.47 21.43
C ASP A 41 -0.02 24.94 20.11
N ASP A 42 1.28 25.27 20.08
CA ASP A 42 1.97 25.80 18.89
C ASP A 42 2.57 24.72 17.98
N ASP A 43 2.49 23.45 18.37
CA ASP A 43 3.11 22.28 17.71
C ASP A 43 2.07 21.26 17.20
N ILE A 44 0.82 21.68 16.94
CA ILE A 44 -0.21 20.79 16.36
C ILE A 44 0.17 20.41 14.92
N ASP A 45 0.26 19.10 14.63
CA ASP A 45 0.59 18.57 13.31
C ASP A 45 -0.65 18.43 12.41
N VAL A 46 -1.79 18.02 13.00
CA VAL A 46 -3.04 17.78 12.27
C VAL A 46 -4.22 18.36 13.04
N ILE A 47 -5.12 19.03 12.33
CA ILE A 47 -6.40 19.51 12.86
C ILE A 47 -7.52 18.77 12.15
N LEU A 48 -8.36 18.05 12.90
CA LEU A 48 -9.57 17.40 12.40
C LEU A 48 -10.79 18.27 12.72
N LEU A 49 -11.32 18.98 11.72
CA LEU A 49 -12.61 19.66 11.81
C LEU A 49 -13.73 18.62 11.65
N THR A 50 -14.63 18.53 12.64
CA THR A 50 -15.74 17.58 12.64
C THR A 50 -17.12 18.21 12.54
N ASP A 51 -17.27 19.46 12.98
CA ASP A 51 -18.50 20.25 12.81
C ASP A 51 -18.11 21.74 12.84
N PRO A 52 -18.40 22.54 11.80
CA PRO A 52 -18.00 23.95 11.77
C PRO A 52 -18.97 24.89 12.51
N ARG A 53 -20.09 24.38 13.03
CA ARG A 53 -21.13 25.18 13.68
C ARG A 53 -20.80 25.44 15.16
N LYS A 54 -20.34 26.65 15.49
CA LYS A 54 -19.93 27.05 16.85
C LYS A 54 -21.04 26.92 17.90
N GLU A 55 -22.30 27.06 17.48
CA GLU A 55 -23.48 26.92 18.33
C GLU A 55 -23.74 25.48 18.78
N MET A 56 -23.16 24.50 18.09
CA MET A 56 -23.29 23.10 18.47
C MET A 56 -22.44 22.81 19.69
N ARG A 57 -23.05 22.24 20.74
CA ARG A 57 -22.34 21.82 21.97
C ARG A 57 -21.14 20.90 21.69
N SER A 58 -21.21 20.12 20.63
CA SER A 58 -20.14 19.21 20.19
C SER A 58 -18.99 19.91 19.46
N CYS A 59 -19.14 21.13 18.97
CA CYS A 59 -18.07 21.83 18.26
C CYS A 59 -17.01 22.33 19.25
N ALA A 60 -15.78 21.78 19.17
CA ALA A 60 -14.67 22.28 19.98
C ALA A 60 -14.03 23.53 19.38
N PHE A 61 -13.98 23.59 18.05
CA PHE A 61 -13.49 24.72 17.27
C PHE A 61 -14.07 24.66 15.85
N SER A 62 -14.29 25.82 15.26
CA SER A 62 -14.82 26.00 13.91
C SER A 62 -13.72 26.21 12.86
N ASP A 63 -14.10 26.25 11.60
CA ASP A 63 -13.28 26.72 10.47
C ASP A 63 -12.69 28.13 10.69
N ALA A 64 -13.44 29.06 11.30
CA ALA A 64 -12.93 30.38 11.62
C ALA A 64 -11.81 30.33 12.68
N ASP A 65 -11.98 29.51 13.72
CA ASP A 65 -10.95 29.34 14.77
C ASP A 65 -9.70 28.67 14.20
N ILE A 66 -9.86 27.75 13.24
CA ILE A 66 -8.75 27.13 12.51
C ILE A 66 -8.00 28.17 11.67
N ALA A 67 -8.72 29.05 10.96
CA ALA A 67 -8.09 30.12 10.18
C ALA A 67 -7.32 31.10 11.08
N ASP A 68 -7.88 31.49 12.22
CA ASP A 68 -7.21 32.32 13.22
C ASP A 68 -5.97 31.63 13.81
N TYR A 69 -6.07 30.34 14.14
CA TYR A 69 -4.93 29.56 14.63
C TYR A 69 -3.81 29.46 13.60
N ILE A 70 -4.13 29.17 12.34
CA ILE A 70 -3.14 29.06 11.25
C ILE A 70 -2.41 30.39 11.02
N SER A 71 -3.13 31.51 11.11
CA SER A 71 -2.56 32.84 10.85
C SER A 71 -1.76 33.40 12.03
N ARG A 72 -2.06 33.02 13.27
CA ARG A 72 -1.50 33.65 14.48
C ARG A 72 -0.61 32.75 15.33
N VAL A 73 -0.79 31.43 15.27
CA VAL A 73 -0.14 30.49 16.19
C VAL A 73 0.78 29.53 15.43
N ASN A 74 0.25 28.78 14.47
CA ASN A 74 1.04 27.79 13.73
C ASN A 74 0.50 27.60 12.30
N ALA A 75 1.28 28.05 11.31
CA ALA A 75 0.94 27.94 9.89
C ALA A 75 1.21 26.54 9.27
N SER A 76 1.74 25.60 10.05
CA SER A 76 2.17 24.28 9.58
C SER A 76 1.23 23.09 9.78
N PRO A 77 0.07 23.12 10.47
CA PRO A 77 -0.76 21.92 10.61
C PRO A 77 -1.37 21.51 9.26
N ILE A 78 -1.74 20.24 9.13
CA ILE A 78 -2.62 19.77 8.08
C ILE A 78 -4.05 19.80 8.61
N VAL A 79 -4.92 20.49 7.88
CA VAL A 79 -6.34 20.55 8.22
C VAL A 79 -7.08 19.47 7.44
N VAL A 80 -7.79 18.61 8.16
CA VAL A 80 -8.70 17.61 7.59
C VAL A 80 -10.12 17.97 8.01
N HIS A 81 -11.04 18.06 7.07
CA HIS A 81 -12.46 18.25 7.37
C HIS A 81 -13.22 16.95 7.14
N ARG A 82 -13.80 16.42 8.21
CA ARG A 82 -14.73 15.29 8.17
C ARG A 82 -16.14 15.80 7.89
N ILE A 83 -16.67 15.46 6.72
CA ILE A 83 -18.06 15.75 6.34
C ILE A 83 -18.90 14.51 6.67
N ASN A 84 -19.88 14.70 7.55
CA ASN A 84 -20.72 13.63 8.10
C ASN A 84 -22.19 14.04 8.29
N GLU A 85 -22.62 15.10 7.63
CA GLU A 85 -23.97 15.60 7.67
C GLU A 85 -24.32 16.19 6.30
N CYS A 86 -25.61 16.25 6.00
CA CYS A 86 -26.13 16.88 4.79
C CYS A 86 -27.56 17.38 5.02
N ASP A 87 -28.01 18.27 4.12
CA ASP A 87 -29.38 18.80 4.13
C ASP A 87 -30.43 17.72 3.87
N GLU A 88 -30.13 16.80 2.97
CA GLU A 88 -31.00 15.75 2.44
C GLU A 88 -31.53 14.82 3.57
N ARG A 89 -30.74 14.61 4.63
CA ARG A 89 -31.10 13.80 5.80
C ARG A 89 -32.21 14.40 6.65
N LYS A 90 -32.35 15.73 6.67
CA LYS A 90 -33.30 16.45 7.53
C LYS A 90 -34.29 17.31 6.77
N GLY A 91 -34.15 17.42 5.44
CA GLY A 91 -34.91 18.35 4.62
C GLY A 91 -34.59 19.81 4.96
N THR A 92 -33.38 20.09 5.46
CA THR A 92 -32.92 21.45 5.72
C THR A 92 -32.40 22.11 4.46
N ILE A 93 -32.08 23.40 4.51
CA ILE A 93 -31.46 24.14 3.41
C ILE A 93 -30.26 24.92 3.97
N GLY A 94 -29.14 24.91 3.25
CA GLY A 94 -27.96 25.74 3.51
C GLY A 94 -26.88 25.08 4.37
N LEU A 95 -27.13 23.90 4.96
CA LEU A 95 -26.09 23.18 5.69
C LEU A 95 -24.99 22.67 4.76
N ASN A 96 -25.37 22.19 3.57
CA ASN A 96 -24.42 21.74 2.57
C ASN A 96 -23.47 22.90 2.17
N ASP A 97 -24.02 24.10 1.95
CA ASP A 97 -23.22 25.28 1.62
C ASP A 97 -22.31 25.69 2.79
N ARG A 98 -22.83 25.66 4.02
CA ARG A 98 -22.04 25.94 5.24
C ARG A 98 -20.87 24.97 5.40
N LEU A 99 -21.08 23.68 5.14
CA LEU A 99 -20.05 22.65 5.18
C LEU A 99 -19.01 22.85 4.08
N MET A 100 -19.43 23.23 2.87
CA MET A 100 -18.53 23.52 1.76
C MET A 100 -17.71 24.79 1.98
N GLU A 101 -18.30 25.82 2.57
CA GLU A 101 -17.61 27.04 3.02
C GLU A 101 -16.52 26.69 4.03
N ALA A 102 -16.89 25.96 5.09
CA ALA A 102 -15.93 25.49 6.10
C ALA A 102 -14.83 24.61 5.50
N ASN A 103 -15.16 23.80 4.47
CA ASN A 103 -14.18 22.95 3.84
C ASN A 103 -13.06 23.72 3.14
N ARG A 104 -13.21 25.02 2.87
CA ARG A 104 -12.14 25.84 2.26
C ARG A 104 -10.85 25.84 3.08
N VAL A 105 -10.93 25.84 4.41
CA VAL A 105 -9.72 25.77 5.28
C VAL A 105 -9.03 24.40 5.28
N ALA A 106 -9.69 23.36 4.77
CA ALA A 106 -9.16 22.01 4.78
C ALA A 106 -8.12 21.79 3.67
N HIS A 107 -7.08 21.01 3.98
CA HIS A 107 -6.14 20.47 3.00
C HIS A 107 -6.64 19.14 2.41
N HIS A 108 -7.41 18.38 3.20
CA HIS A 108 -8.00 17.10 2.79
C HIS A 108 -9.43 16.97 3.32
N THR A 109 -10.31 16.34 2.55
CA THR A 109 -11.70 16.07 2.96
C THR A 109 -11.93 14.60 3.22
N VAL A 110 -12.56 14.26 4.34
CA VAL A 110 -13.02 12.89 4.60
C VAL A 110 -14.53 12.84 4.58
N TYR A 111 -15.08 12.03 3.70
CA TYR A 111 -16.51 11.71 3.67
C TYR A 111 -16.76 10.41 4.41
N VAL A 112 -17.84 10.33 5.18
CA VAL A 112 -18.20 9.11 5.93
C VAL A 112 -18.99 8.09 5.11
N ALA A 113 -19.16 8.34 3.80
CA ALA A 113 -19.75 7.45 2.82
C ALA A 113 -19.40 7.92 1.40
N SER A 114 -19.33 6.99 0.45
CA SER A 114 -19.18 7.29 -0.98
C SER A 114 -20.38 8.06 -1.52
N TRP A 115 -21.59 7.70 -1.09
CA TRP A 115 -22.81 8.46 -1.44
C TRP A 115 -22.70 9.94 -1.04
N LEU A 116 -22.18 10.21 0.16
CA LEU A 116 -21.99 11.56 0.67
C LEU A 116 -20.90 12.32 -0.12
N ARG A 117 -19.80 11.64 -0.44
CA ARG A 117 -18.77 12.22 -1.33
C ARG A 117 -19.41 12.67 -2.64
N ASP A 118 -20.15 11.79 -3.31
CA ASP A 118 -20.71 12.06 -4.63
C ASP A 118 -21.73 13.22 -4.58
N LEU A 119 -22.48 13.32 -3.49
CA LEU A 119 -23.40 14.42 -3.24
C LEU A 119 -22.72 15.80 -3.19
N PHE A 120 -21.53 15.87 -2.57
CA PHE A 120 -20.79 17.12 -2.41
C PHE A 120 -19.86 17.41 -3.58
N GLU A 121 -19.15 16.39 -4.09
CA GLU A 121 -18.20 16.55 -5.19
C GLU A 121 -18.91 16.84 -6.52
N SER A 122 -20.15 16.36 -6.73
CA SER A 122 -20.95 16.73 -7.91
C SER A 122 -21.30 18.23 -7.99
N LYS A 123 -21.29 18.93 -6.85
CA LYS A 123 -21.59 20.37 -6.74
C LYS A 123 -20.31 21.23 -6.75
N ARG A 124 -19.13 20.62 -6.81
CA ARG A 124 -17.84 21.29 -6.66
C ARG A 124 -17.25 21.64 -8.03
N SER A 125 -16.74 22.86 -8.14
CA SER A 125 -16.10 23.36 -9.37
C SER A 125 -14.66 22.87 -9.56
N GLU A 126 -13.94 22.60 -8.47
CA GLU A 126 -12.52 22.24 -8.50
C GLU A 126 -12.24 20.96 -7.68
N PRO A 127 -11.54 19.96 -8.23
CA PRO A 127 -11.23 18.74 -7.50
C PRO A 127 -10.39 19.04 -6.25
N LYS A 128 -10.70 18.39 -5.12
CA LYS A 128 -9.93 18.48 -3.88
C LYS A 128 -9.51 17.10 -3.41
N SER A 129 -8.36 17.01 -2.76
CA SER A 129 -7.93 15.76 -2.14
C SER A 129 -8.98 15.26 -1.14
N CYS A 130 -9.51 14.07 -1.37
CA CYS A 130 -10.54 13.48 -0.52
C CYS A 130 -10.34 11.97 -0.29
N SER A 131 -11.02 11.44 0.72
CA SER A 131 -11.10 10.00 0.99
C SER A 131 -12.47 9.66 1.57
N VAL A 132 -12.89 8.41 1.41
CA VAL A 132 -14.06 7.86 2.11
C VAL A 132 -13.56 7.01 3.27
N ILE A 133 -13.95 7.35 4.48
CA ILE A 133 -13.65 6.57 5.70
C ILE A 133 -14.96 6.33 6.42
N LEU A 134 -15.44 5.09 6.36
CA LEU A 134 -16.71 4.70 6.94
C LEU A 134 -16.64 4.74 8.46
N ASN A 135 -17.75 5.11 9.09
CA ASN A 135 -17.89 5.00 10.53
C ASN A 135 -17.98 3.54 10.96
N GLY A 136 -17.71 3.29 12.23
CA GLY A 136 -17.79 1.98 12.83
C GLY A 136 -18.16 2.06 14.30
N SER A 137 -18.71 0.98 14.83
CA SER A 137 -19.09 0.88 16.24
C SER A 137 -18.00 0.22 17.08
N ASP A 138 -17.96 0.55 18.37
CA ASP A 138 -16.97 0.03 19.31
C ASP A 138 -17.29 -1.42 19.70
N ARG A 139 -16.42 -2.36 19.30
CA ARG A 139 -16.64 -3.78 19.55
C ARG A 139 -16.54 -4.18 21.02
N ARG A 140 -15.98 -3.32 21.87
CA ARG A 140 -16.00 -3.53 23.33
C ARG A 140 -17.40 -3.38 23.90
N ILE A 141 -18.28 -2.66 23.20
CA ILE A 141 -19.66 -2.41 23.59
C ILE A 141 -20.61 -3.27 22.74
N PHE A 142 -20.49 -3.16 21.41
CA PHE A 142 -21.36 -3.81 20.43
C PHE A 142 -20.64 -5.02 19.82
N ASN A 143 -21.01 -6.22 20.26
CA ASN A 143 -20.40 -7.48 19.85
C ASN A 143 -21.46 -8.59 19.90
N PRO A 144 -21.26 -9.75 19.26
CA PRO A 144 -22.29 -10.80 19.23
C PRO A 144 -22.40 -11.60 20.55
N GLU A 145 -21.54 -11.36 21.54
CA GLU A 145 -21.50 -12.15 22.77
C GLU A 145 -22.79 -11.98 23.58
N GLY A 146 -23.40 -13.11 23.96
CA GLY A 146 -24.68 -13.14 24.67
C GLY A 146 -25.90 -12.76 23.83
N GLY A 147 -25.74 -12.60 22.50
CA GLY A 147 -26.85 -12.33 21.59
C GLY A 147 -27.77 -13.53 21.40
N VAL A 148 -29.09 -13.30 21.33
CA VAL A 148 -30.06 -14.38 21.12
C VAL A 148 -30.13 -14.76 19.64
N ILE A 149 -30.14 -16.07 19.38
CA ILE A 149 -30.28 -16.63 18.03
C ILE A 149 -31.73 -17.04 17.82
N TRP A 150 -32.30 -16.67 16.67
CA TRP A 150 -33.64 -17.11 16.31
C TRP A 150 -33.69 -18.62 16.03
N ASP A 151 -34.67 -19.30 16.62
CA ASP A 151 -34.89 -20.75 16.52
C ASP A 151 -35.73 -21.16 15.30
N GLY A 152 -36.21 -20.18 14.52
CA GLY A 152 -37.11 -20.40 13.38
C GLY A 152 -38.57 -20.66 13.75
N ARG A 153 -38.92 -20.68 15.05
CA ARG A 153 -40.26 -21.02 15.56
C ARG A 153 -40.91 -19.86 16.28
N ALA A 154 -40.18 -19.20 17.18
CA ALA A 154 -40.65 -18.02 17.88
C ALA A 154 -40.91 -16.86 16.88
N PRO A 155 -41.66 -15.82 17.27
CA PRO A 155 -41.71 -14.60 16.48
C PRO A 155 -40.31 -14.05 16.18
N LEU A 156 -40.09 -13.59 14.95
CA LEU A 156 -38.86 -12.92 14.57
C LEU A 156 -38.86 -11.52 15.19
N ARG A 157 -37.98 -11.31 16.18
CA ARG A 157 -37.83 -10.04 16.90
C ARG A 157 -36.97 -9.06 16.11
N ILE A 158 -37.56 -7.95 15.73
CA ILE A 158 -36.93 -6.88 14.95
C ILE A 158 -36.68 -5.69 15.88
N VAL A 159 -35.56 -5.00 15.70
CA VAL A 159 -35.23 -3.79 16.46
C VAL A 159 -34.70 -2.69 15.56
N THR A 160 -34.96 -1.45 15.95
CA THR A 160 -34.27 -0.27 15.43
C THR A 160 -34.00 0.71 16.56
N HIS A 161 -33.04 1.61 16.39
CA HIS A 161 -32.86 2.72 17.32
C HIS A 161 -32.49 4.04 16.65
N HIS A 162 -32.98 5.15 17.20
CA HIS A 162 -32.66 6.51 16.74
C HIS A 162 -32.71 7.53 17.88
N TRP A 163 -31.69 8.38 17.96
CA TRP A 163 -31.71 9.52 18.90
C TRP A 163 -32.47 10.74 18.36
N GLY A 164 -32.70 10.82 17.04
CA GLY A 164 -33.46 11.91 16.42
C GLY A 164 -34.89 11.51 16.13
N ALA A 165 -35.84 12.39 16.43
CA ALA A 165 -37.28 12.21 16.21
C ALA A 165 -37.76 12.60 14.79
N SER A 166 -36.86 12.75 13.81
CA SER A 166 -37.24 13.15 12.46
C SER A 166 -38.00 12.04 11.75
N TRP A 167 -39.07 12.39 11.03
CA TRP A 167 -39.80 11.46 10.16
C TRP A 167 -38.89 10.78 9.11
N LEU A 168 -37.85 11.47 8.66
CA LEU A 168 -36.86 10.92 7.71
C LEU A 168 -36.01 9.77 8.29
N LYS A 169 -36.16 9.46 9.59
CA LYS A 169 -35.66 8.20 10.16
C LYS A 169 -36.41 6.97 9.69
N GLY A 170 -37.46 7.14 8.89
CA GLY A 170 -38.23 6.07 8.28
C GLY A 170 -39.49 5.73 9.05
N PHE A 171 -40.09 6.72 9.71
CA PHE A 171 -41.33 6.53 10.48
C PHE A 171 -42.50 6.07 9.61
N ASP A 172 -42.48 6.36 8.31
CA ASP A 172 -43.42 5.79 7.34
C ASP A 172 -43.35 4.26 7.28
N ILE A 173 -42.15 3.68 7.34
CA ILE A 173 -41.96 2.22 7.37
C ILE A 173 -42.28 1.67 8.76
N TYR A 174 -41.85 2.36 9.82
CA TYR A 174 -42.11 1.91 11.20
C TYR A 174 -43.60 1.91 11.55
N GLU A 175 -44.35 2.89 11.06
CA GLU A 175 -45.81 2.96 11.21
C GLU A 175 -46.51 1.83 10.44
N GLN A 176 -46.07 1.52 9.21
CA GLN A 176 -46.61 0.40 8.43
C GLN A 176 -46.38 -0.94 9.13
N LEU A 177 -45.18 -1.15 9.70
CA LEU A 177 -44.88 -2.35 10.47
C LEU A 177 -45.72 -2.42 11.76
N ASP A 178 -45.87 -1.31 12.47
CA ASP A 178 -46.73 -1.20 13.64
C ASP A 178 -48.19 -1.54 13.33
N ALA A 179 -48.73 -1.00 12.24
CA ALA A 179 -50.08 -1.30 11.79
C ALA A 179 -50.25 -2.79 11.45
N ARG A 180 -49.29 -3.38 10.74
CA ARG A 180 -49.33 -4.80 10.35
C ARG A 180 -49.27 -5.73 11.56
N LEU A 181 -48.55 -5.35 12.63
CA LEU A 181 -48.48 -6.08 13.90
C LEU A 181 -49.81 -6.12 14.68
N GLY A 182 -50.83 -5.39 14.24
CA GLY A 182 -52.20 -5.50 14.75
C GLY A 182 -52.95 -6.76 14.27
N ASP A 183 -52.48 -7.41 13.18
CA ASP A 183 -53.04 -8.69 12.72
C ASP A 183 -52.48 -9.84 13.58
N PRO A 184 -53.34 -10.62 14.28
CA PRO A 184 -52.90 -11.75 15.10
C PRO A 184 -52.08 -12.80 14.33
N ALA A 185 -52.33 -13.01 13.04
CA ALA A 185 -51.57 -13.96 12.23
C ALA A 185 -50.16 -13.46 11.93
N PHE A 186 -49.99 -12.15 11.73
CA PHE A 186 -48.69 -11.52 11.52
C PHE A 186 -47.91 -11.42 12.84
N ARG A 187 -48.59 -11.07 13.95
CA ARG A 187 -47.99 -10.97 15.28
C ARG A 187 -47.45 -12.31 15.82
N ARG A 188 -48.00 -13.44 15.38
CA ARG A 188 -47.42 -14.76 15.67
C ARG A 188 -46.07 -15.01 14.98
N GLN A 189 -45.75 -14.22 13.96
CA GLN A 189 -44.55 -14.40 13.15
C GLN A 189 -43.50 -13.33 13.42
N TYR A 190 -43.90 -12.14 13.87
CA TYR A 190 -43.02 -10.97 14.00
C TYR A 190 -43.30 -10.18 15.29
N GLU A 191 -42.24 -9.61 15.84
CA GLU A 191 -42.29 -8.60 16.92
C GLU A 191 -41.38 -7.43 16.54
N PHE A 192 -41.75 -6.21 16.95
CA PHE A 192 -40.93 -5.02 16.71
C PHE A 192 -40.73 -4.22 17.99
N THR A 193 -39.48 -3.78 18.19
CA THR A 193 -39.08 -2.85 19.24
C THR A 193 -38.43 -1.62 18.61
N TYR A 194 -38.92 -0.43 18.99
CA TYR A 194 -38.32 0.85 18.65
C TYR A 194 -37.64 1.45 19.88
N ILE A 195 -36.35 1.75 19.79
CA ILE A 195 -35.58 2.37 20.88
C ILE A 195 -35.21 3.80 20.51
N GLY A 196 -35.74 4.80 21.20
CA GLY A 196 -35.34 6.19 20.92
C GLY A 196 -36.43 7.23 21.03
N ASN A 197 -36.13 8.40 20.48
CA ASN A 197 -37.06 9.52 20.42
C ASN A 197 -38.01 9.35 19.24
N ILE A 198 -39.26 9.76 19.42
CA ILE A 198 -40.33 9.69 18.41
C ILE A 198 -40.84 11.09 18.06
N PRO A 199 -41.40 11.32 16.86
CA PRO A 199 -41.98 12.60 16.47
C PRO A 199 -43.07 13.05 17.44
N ASP A 200 -43.20 14.36 17.59
CA ASP A 200 -44.28 14.94 18.39
C ASP A 200 -45.64 14.48 17.87
N GLY A 201 -46.49 14.01 18.79
CA GLY A 201 -47.82 13.48 18.46
C GLY A 201 -47.84 12.07 17.87
N PHE A 202 -46.69 11.43 17.65
CA PHE A 202 -46.63 10.03 17.22
C PHE A 202 -46.67 9.07 18.41
N SER A 203 -47.31 7.92 18.26
CA SER A 203 -47.27 6.82 19.23
C SER A 203 -47.44 5.48 18.55
N PHE A 204 -46.63 4.50 18.92
CA PHE A 204 -46.80 3.11 18.49
C PHE A 204 -48.01 2.46 19.18
N LYS A 205 -48.79 1.65 18.45
CA LYS A 205 -49.95 0.91 18.98
C LYS A 205 -49.63 -0.54 19.30
N ASN A 206 -48.81 -1.19 18.48
CA ASN A 206 -48.54 -2.63 18.54
C ASN A 206 -47.06 -2.97 18.77
N THR A 207 -46.18 -1.97 18.62
CA THR A 207 -44.72 -2.02 18.76
C THR A 207 -44.29 -1.66 20.17
N ARG A 208 -43.27 -2.34 20.69
CA ARG A 208 -42.66 -1.99 21.98
C ARG A 208 -41.78 -0.76 21.82
N HIS A 209 -42.18 0.36 22.41
CA HIS A 209 -41.37 1.58 22.46
C HIS A 209 -40.53 1.63 23.74
N ILE A 210 -39.23 1.88 23.59
CA ILE A 210 -38.28 2.08 24.69
C ILE A 210 -37.66 3.47 24.54
N ALA A 211 -37.56 4.21 25.65
CA ALA A 211 -36.86 5.49 25.69
C ALA A 211 -35.39 5.35 25.23
N PRO A 212 -34.73 6.45 24.82
CA PRO A 212 -33.35 6.39 24.34
C PRO A 212 -32.40 5.65 25.31
N LEU A 213 -31.66 4.68 24.76
CA LEU A 213 -30.58 3.97 25.44
C LEU A 213 -29.23 4.35 24.80
N TYR A 214 -28.13 4.03 25.49
CA TYR A 214 -26.77 4.19 24.98
C TYR A 214 -25.82 3.16 25.60
N GLY A 215 -24.65 2.98 24.98
CA GLY A 215 -23.56 2.15 25.51
C GLY A 215 -23.98 0.69 25.75
N LEU A 216 -23.55 0.12 26.88
CA LEU A 216 -23.81 -1.28 27.23
C LEU A 216 -25.31 -1.59 27.37
N ASN A 217 -26.12 -0.63 27.82
CA ASN A 217 -27.57 -0.83 27.95
C ASN A 217 -28.24 -0.95 26.58
N LEU A 218 -27.85 -0.10 25.62
CA LEU A 218 -28.34 -0.21 24.24
C LEU A 218 -27.89 -1.52 23.59
N SER A 219 -26.61 -1.87 23.73
CA SER A 219 -26.06 -3.13 23.25
C SER A 219 -26.82 -4.34 23.82
N ALA A 220 -27.07 -4.36 25.13
CA ALA A 220 -27.82 -5.42 25.79
C ALA A 220 -29.24 -5.55 25.24
N GLU A 221 -29.95 -4.44 24.99
CA GLU A 221 -31.30 -4.50 24.42
C GLU A 221 -31.28 -4.94 22.94
N ILE A 222 -30.36 -4.44 22.12
CA ILE A 222 -30.20 -4.88 20.72
C ILE A 222 -30.00 -6.39 20.65
N LYS A 223 -29.13 -6.95 21.51
CA LYS A 223 -28.83 -8.38 21.59
C LYS A 223 -30.02 -9.29 21.93
N ARG A 224 -31.12 -8.73 22.43
CA ARG A 224 -32.37 -9.47 22.68
C ARG A 224 -33.19 -9.69 21.41
N HIS A 225 -32.76 -9.17 20.26
CA HIS A 225 -33.49 -9.23 19.01
C HIS A 225 -32.71 -10.04 17.96
N HIS A 226 -33.36 -10.34 16.84
CA HIS A 226 -32.82 -11.22 15.80
C HIS A 226 -32.41 -10.44 14.56
N VAL A 227 -33.19 -9.43 14.15
CA VAL A 227 -32.95 -8.64 12.94
C VAL A 227 -32.91 -7.16 13.28
N TYR A 228 -31.96 -6.43 12.68
CA TYR A 228 -31.88 -4.98 12.78
C TYR A 228 -32.55 -4.34 11.57
N LEU A 229 -33.51 -3.44 11.80
CA LEU A 229 -34.19 -2.71 10.73
C LEU A 229 -33.67 -1.26 10.66
N THR A 230 -33.28 -0.81 9.47
CA THR A 230 -33.02 0.61 9.21
C THR A 230 -33.84 1.11 8.02
N ALA A 231 -34.66 2.12 8.31
CA ALA A 231 -35.47 2.85 7.33
C ALA A 231 -35.01 4.31 7.18
N SER A 232 -33.81 4.65 7.69
CA SER A 232 -33.28 6.02 7.67
C SER A 232 -32.99 6.46 6.23
N ARG A 233 -33.65 7.52 5.77
CA ARG A 233 -33.50 8.06 4.43
C ARG A 233 -32.37 9.08 4.37
N HIS A 234 -31.64 9.09 3.25
CA HIS A 234 -30.55 10.03 2.98
C HIS A 234 -29.50 10.08 4.11
N GLU A 235 -29.25 8.94 4.76
CA GLU A 235 -28.30 8.90 5.88
C GLU A 235 -26.87 9.13 5.34
N PRO A 236 -26.11 10.10 5.89
CA PRO A 236 -24.75 10.40 5.43
C PRO A 236 -23.74 9.32 5.83
N GLY A 237 -23.97 8.62 6.93
CA GLY A 237 -23.05 7.62 7.50
C GLY A 237 -23.32 7.42 8.99
N GLY A 238 -24.53 6.97 9.35
CA GLY A 238 -24.92 6.76 10.74
C GLY A 238 -24.11 5.65 11.44
N ASN A 239 -24.22 5.54 12.76
CA ASN A 239 -23.69 4.39 13.51
C ASN A 239 -24.75 3.34 13.85
N HIS A 240 -26.04 3.66 13.72
CA HIS A 240 -27.09 2.81 14.25
C HIS A 240 -27.11 1.40 13.63
N GLN A 241 -26.86 1.32 12.32
CA GLN A 241 -26.73 0.07 11.57
C GLN A 241 -25.44 -0.66 11.95
N ASN A 242 -24.36 0.07 12.24
CA ASN A 242 -23.11 -0.53 12.68
C ASN A 242 -23.26 -1.21 14.03
N GLU A 243 -23.98 -0.59 14.96
CA GLU A 243 -24.25 -1.14 16.28
C GLU A 243 -25.10 -2.42 16.19
N GLY A 244 -26.14 -2.42 15.34
CA GLY A 244 -26.95 -3.61 15.05
C GLY A 244 -26.13 -4.75 14.43
N GLY A 245 -25.37 -4.44 13.38
CA GLY A 245 -24.52 -5.41 12.68
C GLY A 245 -23.42 -5.99 13.56
N ASN A 246 -22.71 -5.16 14.35
CA ASN A 246 -21.68 -5.64 15.27
C ASN A 246 -22.25 -6.44 16.46
N CYS A 247 -23.50 -6.19 16.88
CA CYS A 247 -24.24 -7.09 17.79
C CYS A 247 -24.65 -8.41 17.12
N GLY A 248 -24.41 -8.57 15.83
CA GLY A 248 -24.65 -9.80 15.08
C GLY A 248 -26.06 -9.93 14.51
N LEU A 249 -26.81 -8.85 14.35
CA LEU A 249 -28.16 -8.94 13.77
C LEU A 249 -28.08 -8.73 12.25
N PRO A 250 -28.56 -9.67 11.42
CA PRO A 250 -28.78 -9.40 10.00
C PRO A 250 -29.59 -8.12 9.80
N ILE A 251 -29.21 -7.35 8.78
CA ILE A 251 -29.75 -5.99 8.60
C ILE A 251 -30.80 -5.99 7.49
N LEU A 252 -32.03 -5.54 7.77
CA LEU A 252 -32.99 -5.15 6.74
C LEU A 252 -32.85 -3.65 6.51
N TYR A 253 -32.40 -3.23 5.34
CA TYR A 253 -31.99 -1.84 5.10
C TYR A 253 -32.62 -1.23 3.85
N ILE A 254 -33.05 0.03 3.98
CA ILE A 254 -33.62 0.79 2.86
C ILE A 254 -32.55 1.13 1.81
N ASN A 255 -32.92 1.11 0.54
CA ASN A 255 -32.12 1.63 -0.56
C ASN A 255 -32.08 3.17 -0.54
N SER A 256 -31.34 3.76 0.41
CA SER A 256 -31.24 5.21 0.54
C SER A 256 -29.95 5.65 1.21
N GLY A 257 -29.37 6.74 0.71
CA GLY A 257 -28.16 7.33 1.27
C GLY A 257 -26.99 6.35 1.27
N CYS A 258 -26.27 6.29 2.39
CA CYS A 258 -25.17 5.36 2.58
C CYS A 258 -25.58 3.90 2.90
N MET A 259 -26.86 3.60 3.11
CA MET A 259 -27.28 2.29 3.65
C MET A 259 -26.78 1.09 2.82
N PRO A 260 -26.84 1.11 1.46
CA PRO A 260 -26.28 0.02 0.65
C PRO A 260 -24.78 -0.22 0.93
N GLU A 261 -23.97 0.85 0.97
CA GLU A 261 -22.52 0.77 1.21
C GLU A 261 -22.17 0.15 2.57
N TYR A 262 -23.00 0.40 3.60
CA TYR A 262 -22.77 -0.14 4.95
C TYR A 262 -23.33 -1.55 5.17
N CYS A 263 -24.32 -1.98 4.39
CA CYS A 263 -25.11 -3.17 4.71
C CYS A 263 -25.05 -4.27 3.65
N GLU A 264 -24.53 -3.98 2.45
CA GLU A 264 -24.39 -4.96 1.37
C GLU A 264 -23.58 -6.18 1.84
N GLY A 265 -24.11 -7.37 1.53
CA GLY A 265 -23.54 -8.64 1.97
C GLY A 265 -23.90 -9.09 3.39
N TYR A 266 -24.42 -8.21 4.24
CA TYR A 266 -24.72 -8.50 5.66
C TYR A 266 -26.23 -8.44 6.00
N GLY A 267 -27.06 -8.33 4.96
CA GLY A 267 -28.47 -8.04 5.10
C GLY A 267 -29.24 -8.14 3.79
N ILE A 268 -30.47 -7.64 3.80
CA ILE A 268 -31.34 -7.54 2.63
C ILE A 268 -31.71 -6.08 2.42
N MET A 269 -31.48 -5.60 1.20
CA MET A 269 -31.91 -4.28 0.77
C MET A 269 -33.40 -4.30 0.42
N TYR A 270 -34.11 -3.20 0.70
CA TYR A 270 -35.50 -3.04 0.29
C TYR A 270 -35.77 -1.62 -0.23
N ASP A 271 -36.79 -1.53 -1.08
CA ASP A 271 -37.46 -0.28 -1.44
C ASP A 271 -38.80 -0.21 -0.70
N PRO A 272 -39.35 0.98 -0.41
CA PRO A 272 -40.61 1.09 0.34
C PRO A 272 -41.77 0.24 -0.23
N SER A 273 -41.79 0.04 -1.56
CA SER A 273 -42.82 -0.76 -2.24
C SER A 273 -42.71 -2.27 -2.02
N ASP A 274 -41.53 -2.81 -1.69
CA ASP A 274 -41.30 -4.25 -1.53
C ASP A 274 -40.94 -4.65 -0.08
N PHE A 275 -41.10 -3.73 0.88
CA PHE A 275 -40.68 -3.90 2.27
C PHE A 275 -41.12 -5.22 2.91
N PHE A 276 -42.40 -5.60 2.78
CA PHE A 276 -42.91 -6.83 3.41
C PHE A 276 -42.40 -8.10 2.72
N ASP A 277 -42.16 -8.07 1.41
CA ASP A 277 -41.57 -9.19 0.68
C ASP A 277 -40.12 -9.41 1.13
N ARG A 278 -39.36 -8.32 1.29
CA ARG A 278 -37.99 -8.36 1.82
C ARG A 278 -37.92 -8.73 3.30
N LEU A 279 -38.95 -8.40 4.07
CA LEU A 279 -39.08 -8.85 5.45
C LEU A 279 -39.27 -10.37 5.53
N GLU A 280 -40.07 -10.97 4.64
CA GLU A 280 -40.18 -12.42 4.55
C GLU A 280 -38.88 -13.06 4.03
N GLU A 281 -38.21 -12.41 3.08
CA GLU A 281 -36.91 -12.87 2.58
C GLU A 281 -35.85 -12.92 3.70
N ILE A 282 -35.78 -11.90 4.56
CA ILE A 282 -34.76 -11.89 5.65
C ILE A 282 -35.08 -12.93 6.71
N ARG A 283 -36.36 -13.20 6.97
CA ARG A 283 -36.82 -14.28 7.84
C ARG A 283 -36.40 -15.64 7.29
N THR A 284 -36.70 -15.94 6.02
CA THR A 284 -36.36 -17.24 5.40
C THR A 284 -34.86 -17.47 5.28
N ARG A 285 -34.07 -16.40 5.09
CA ARG A 285 -32.60 -16.47 4.93
C ARG A 285 -31.83 -16.20 6.24
N TYR A 286 -32.52 -16.10 7.38
CA TYR A 286 -31.94 -15.65 8.64
C TYR A 286 -30.63 -16.36 9.01
N GLN A 287 -30.59 -17.70 8.98
CA GLN A 287 -29.41 -18.45 9.42
C GLN A 287 -28.17 -18.13 8.57
N ILE A 288 -28.34 -18.08 7.24
CA ILE A 288 -27.26 -17.75 6.29
C ILE A 288 -26.78 -16.31 6.52
N LEU A 289 -27.70 -15.37 6.71
CA LEU A 289 -27.33 -13.96 6.94
C LEU A 289 -26.69 -13.76 8.31
N ARG A 290 -27.09 -14.55 9.31
CA ARG A 290 -26.51 -14.51 10.66
C ARG A 290 -25.03 -14.90 10.64
N GLU A 291 -24.67 -15.94 9.89
CA GLU A 291 -23.27 -16.34 9.70
C GLU A 291 -22.44 -15.23 9.04
N LYS A 292 -23.01 -14.55 8.03
CA LYS A 292 -22.34 -13.44 7.35
C LYS A 292 -22.13 -12.24 8.27
N VAL A 293 -23.16 -11.80 8.99
CA VAL A 293 -23.08 -10.60 9.84
C VAL A 293 -22.16 -10.76 11.05
N LEU A 294 -21.79 -11.99 11.45
CA LEU A 294 -20.73 -12.20 12.44
C LEU A 294 -19.36 -11.64 11.99
N HIS A 295 -19.18 -11.45 10.68
CA HIS A 295 -17.98 -10.89 10.06
C HIS A 295 -18.17 -9.42 9.64
N TYR A 296 -19.18 -8.73 10.20
CA TYR A 296 -19.46 -7.32 9.87
C TYR A 296 -18.24 -6.41 10.11
N PRO A 297 -17.76 -5.65 9.11
CA PRO A 297 -16.41 -5.07 9.14
C PRO A 297 -16.35 -3.65 9.70
N HIS A 298 -17.49 -2.99 9.88
CA HIS A 298 -17.55 -1.56 10.22
C HIS A 298 -17.38 -1.35 11.73
N THR A 299 -16.12 -1.32 12.15
CA THR A 299 -15.68 -1.23 13.55
C THR A 299 -14.95 0.07 13.81
N SER A 300 -15.04 0.57 15.04
CA SER A 300 -14.36 1.81 15.44
C SER A 300 -12.83 1.70 15.32
N GLU A 301 -12.30 0.50 15.48
CA GLU A 301 -10.89 0.16 15.32
C GLU A 301 -10.44 0.27 13.87
N LYS A 302 -11.26 -0.21 12.92
CA LYS A 302 -11.01 -0.04 11.48
C LYS A 302 -11.05 1.44 11.11
N THR A 303 -12.09 2.16 11.52
CA THR A 303 -12.20 3.62 11.30
C THR A 303 -10.98 4.35 11.88
N GLY A 304 -10.60 4.04 13.12
CA GLY A 304 -9.41 4.63 13.76
C GLY A 304 -8.12 4.36 13.00
N SER A 305 -7.96 3.15 12.45
CA SER A 305 -6.81 2.77 11.62
C SER A 305 -6.75 3.57 10.33
N GLU A 306 -7.88 3.72 9.64
CA GLU A 306 -7.96 4.47 8.38
C GLU A 306 -7.64 5.95 8.61
N TYR A 307 -8.16 6.57 9.68
CA TYR A 307 -7.78 7.94 10.06
C TYR A 307 -6.31 8.07 10.45
N PHE A 308 -5.77 7.16 11.25
CA PHE A 308 -4.36 7.18 11.63
C PHE A 308 -3.44 7.09 10.41
N ASN A 309 -3.73 6.17 9.50
CA ASN A 309 -2.99 6.00 8.24
C ASN A 309 -3.12 7.23 7.34
N LEU A 310 -4.32 7.83 7.25
CA LEU A 310 -4.53 9.08 6.54
C LEU A 310 -3.68 10.20 7.12
N PHE A 311 -3.70 10.40 8.44
CA PHE A 311 -2.94 11.45 9.10
C PHE A 311 -1.43 11.25 8.91
N LYS A 312 -0.92 10.02 9.11
CA LYS A 312 0.49 9.67 8.86
C LYS A 312 0.87 9.98 7.41
N ARG A 313 0.07 9.54 6.43
CA ARG A 313 0.30 9.80 5.01
C ARG A 313 0.31 11.29 4.68
N LEU A 314 -0.65 12.06 5.18
CA LEU A 314 -0.71 13.49 4.92
C LEU A 314 0.46 14.24 5.55
N VAL A 315 0.84 13.90 6.79
CA VAL A 315 2.01 14.47 7.48
C VAL A 315 3.27 14.14 6.69
N LEU A 316 3.46 12.88 6.29
CA LEU A 316 4.61 12.47 5.48
C LEU A 316 4.62 13.15 4.11
N ALA A 317 3.47 13.29 3.43
CA ALA A 317 3.36 13.98 2.16
C ALA A 317 3.66 15.48 2.32
N LYS A 318 3.23 16.12 3.41
CA LYS A 318 3.58 17.52 3.72
C LYS A 318 5.07 17.66 4.05
N VAL A 319 5.66 16.71 4.77
CA VAL A 319 7.11 16.65 5.00
C VAL A 319 7.86 16.45 3.68
N ALA A 320 7.35 15.63 2.76
CA ALA A 320 7.94 15.39 1.44
C ALA A 320 7.73 16.57 0.46
N ALA A 321 6.62 17.29 0.56
CA ALA A 321 6.33 18.49 -0.21
C ALA A 321 7.13 19.70 0.30
N LYS A 322 7.22 19.86 1.63
CA LYS A 322 8.20 20.76 2.26
C LYS A 322 9.61 20.33 1.92
N GLY A 323 9.88 19.03 1.81
CA GLY A 323 11.14 18.39 1.40
C GLY A 323 11.53 18.54 -0.07
N ARG A 324 10.79 19.31 -0.88
CA ARG A 324 11.41 20.02 -2.02
C ARG A 324 12.38 21.13 -1.56
N ALA A 325 12.33 21.47 -0.27
CA ALA A 325 13.30 22.21 0.51
C ALA A 325 13.69 21.35 1.74
N ASP A 326 14.81 20.64 1.62
CA ASP A 326 15.53 19.92 2.69
C ASP A 326 15.29 18.39 2.83
N ILE A 327 16.02 17.62 2.01
CA ILE A 327 16.23 16.16 2.14
C ILE A 327 17.40 15.81 3.08
N THR A 328 17.93 16.79 3.81
CA THR A 328 19.01 16.60 4.79
C THR A 328 18.59 15.58 5.85
N GLY A 329 19.48 14.63 6.14
CA GLY A 329 19.26 13.59 7.14
C GLY A 329 18.29 12.47 6.72
N LEU A 330 17.71 12.50 5.52
CA LEU A 330 17.01 11.32 4.96
C LEU A 330 17.93 10.09 4.84
N PRO A 331 19.18 10.19 4.32
CA PRO A 331 20.08 9.04 4.22
C PRO A 331 20.35 8.39 5.58
N GLU A 332 20.58 9.19 6.63
CA GLU A 332 20.89 8.69 7.97
C GLU A 332 19.67 8.02 8.63
N ARG A 333 18.47 8.57 8.44
CA ARG A 333 17.22 7.93 8.93
C ARG A 333 16.98 6.60 8.25
N LEU A 334 17.08 6.55 6.93
CA LEU A 334 16.86 5.32 6.16
C LEU A 334 17.90 4.26 6.49
N LYS A 335 19.17 4.64 6.66
CA LYS A 335 20.24 3.73 7.07
C LYS A 335 19.86 2.96 8.35
N LYS A 336 19.39 3.66 9.38
CA LYS A 336 18.97 3.04 10.65
C LYS A 336 17.76 2.14 10.48
N SER A 337 16.74 2.59 9.77
CA SER A 337 15.51 1.81 9.58
C SER A 337 15.73 0.56 8.74
N VAL A 338 16.53 0.64 7.68
CA VAL A 338 16.86 -0.49 6.82
C VAL A 338 17.68 -1.54 7.57
N ASP A 339 18.56 -1.13 8.49
CA ASP A 339 19.30 -2.06 9.36
C ASP A 339 18.36 -2.89 10.24
N VAL A 340 17.36 -2.24 10.85
CA VAL A 340 16.30 -2.90 11.63
C VAL A 340 15.53 -3.89 10.76
N PHE A 341 15.14 -3.48 9.56
CA PHE A 341 14.45 -4.34 8.61
C PHE A 341 15.27 -5.57 8.26
N LEU A 342 16.53 -5.40 7.84
CA LEU A 342 17.41 -6.52 7.47
C LEU A 342 17.64 -7.48 8.64
N SER A 343 17.78 -6.94 9.85
CA SER A 343 17.90 -7.74 11.07
C SER A 343 16.66 -8.59 11.32
N SER A 344 15.46 -8.06 11.05
CA SER A 344 14.19 -8.80 11.21
C SER A 344 14.03 -9.97 10.24
N LEU A 345 14.73 -9.96 9.10
CA LEU A 345 14.66 -11.02 8.10
C LEU A 345 15.58 -12.20 8.40
N ARG A 346 16.61 -12.02 9.23
CA ARG A 346 17.61 -13.06 9.55
C ARG A 346 16.99 -14.18 10.36
N GLN A 347 17.16 -15.41 9.89
CA GLN A 347 16.70 -16.63 10.56
C GLN A 347 17.82 -17.27 11.38
N GLY A 348 17.47 -18.16 12.31
CA GLY A 348 18.43 -18.81 13.23
C GLY A 348 19.50 -19.68 12.54
N ASP A 349 19.26 -20.12 11.31
CA ASP A 349 20.20 -20.89 10.47
C ASP A 349 21.06 -20.00 9.53
N GLY A 350 20.96 -18.68 9.69
CA GLY A 350 21.62 -17.69 8.85
C GLY A 350 20.99 -17.49 7.48
N SER A 351 19.82 -18.09 7.20
CA SER A 351 19.05 -17.78 6.00
C SER A 351 18.35 -16.42 6.13
N ILE A 352 18.02 -15.80 4.98
CA ILE A 352 17.27 -14.53 4.93
C ILE A 352 15.85 -14.81 4.44
N SER A 353 14.85 -14.40 5.23
CA SER A 353 13.45 -14.45 4.80
C SER A 353 13.15 -13.36 3.76
N PRO A 354 12.31 -13.60 2.74
CA PRO A 354 11.95 -12.57 1.76
C PRO A 354 11.16 -11.39 2.37
N THR A 355 10.44 -11.63 3.47
CA THR A 355 9.70 -10.62 4.24
C THR A 355 9.59 -11.07 5.70
N ALA A 356 9.33 -10.13 6.63
CA ALA A 356 9.07 -10.45 8.02
C ALA A 356 7.68 -11.11 8.21
N ASN A 357 6.72 -10.82 7.33
CA ASN A 357 5.33 -11.26 7.45
C ASN A 357 4.80 -11.85 6.14
N GLY A 358 4.31 -13.11 6.18
CA GLY A 358 3.71 -13.75 5.01
C GLY A 358 4.73 -14.31 4.01
N ALA A 359 5.91 -14.70 4.48
CA ALA A 359 6.89 -15.45 3.71
C ALA A 359 6.41 -16.89 3.49
N ASN A 360 6.63 -17.42 2.29
CA ASN A 360 6.37 -18.82 1.94
C ASN A 360 7.68 -19.61 1.91
N ASN A 361 7.61 -20.90 2.25
CA ASN A 361 8.78 -21.78 2.18
C ASN A 361 9.07 -22.19 0.72
N SER A 362 9.68 -21.28 -0.02
CA SER A 362 10.12 -21.49 -1.41
C SER A 362 11.40 -22.31 -1.53
N GLY A 363 12.14 -22.43 -0.43
CA GLY A 363 13.49 -22.98 -0.38
C GLY A 363 14.57 -22.12 -1.08
N LEU A 364 14.22 -20.96 -1.66
CA LEU A 364 15.18 -20.03 -2.24
C LEU A 364 15.81 -19.15 -1.15
N ASN A 365 17.11 -18.89 -1.26
CA ASN A 365 17.85 -18.04 -0.36
C ASN A 365 19.05 -17.32 -0.99
N LEU A 366 19.71 -17.86 -2.02
CA LEU A 366 20.89 -17.25 -2.64
C LEU A 366 20.64 -15.79 -3.07
N GLY A 367 19.56 -15.55 -3.80
CA GLY A 367 19.14 -14.21 -4.19
C GLY A 367 18.92 -13.29 -2.99
N PHE A 368 18.27 -13.77 -1.93
CA PHE A 368 17.99 -12.99 -0.71
C PHE A 368 19.26 -12.63 0.07
N GLN A 369 20.23 -13.55 0.14
CA GLN A 369 21.56 -13.27 0.71
C GLN A 369 22.25 -12.15 -0.06
N CYS A 370 22.22 -12.22 -1.40
CA CYS A 370 22.79 -11.18 -2.25
C CYS A 370 22.09 -9.83 -2.07
N PHE A 371 20.75 -9.82 -1.98
CA PHE A 371 19.98 -8.60 -1.76
C PHE A 371 20.29 -7.95 -0.40
N ALA A 372 20.37 -8.74 0.67
CA ALA A 372 20.75 -8.25 1.99
C ALA A 372 22.16 -7.66 1.99
N ALA A 373 23.13 -8.37 1.40
CA ALA A 373 24.52 -7.90 1.29
C ALA A 373 24.63 -6.60 0.49
N LYS A 374 23.98 -6.52 -0.68
CA LYS A 374 23.94 -5.31 -1.51
C LYS A 374 23.26 -4.15 -0.79
N THR A 375 22.21 -4.40 -0.01
CA THR A 375 21.54 -3.36 0.78
C THR A 375 22.47 -2.82 1.86
N LEU A 376 23.12 -3.69 2.65
CA LEU A 376 24.12 -3.29 3.65
C LEU A 376 25.27 -2.49 3.04
N GLN A 377 25.74 -2.90 1.87
CA GLN A 377 26.75 -2.16 1.12
C GLN A 377 26.24 -0.77 0.72
N THR A 378 25.02 -0.69 0.18
CA THR A 378 24.42 0.55 -0.31
C THR A 378 24.30 1.60 0.79
N VAL A 379 23.90 1.19 1.99
CA VAL A 379 23.72 2.13 3.13
C VAL A 379 24.98 2.30 3.98
N GLY A 380 26.11 1.72 3.58
CA GLY A 380 27.39 1.86 4.28
C GLY A 380 27.42 1.19 5.67
N LEU A 381 26.79 0.02 5.80
CA LEU A 381 26.78 -0.80 7.01
C LEU A 381 27.66 -2.06 6.90
N ILE A 382 28.18 -2.34 5.70
CA ILE A 382 29.03 -3.53 5.49
C ILE A 382 30.52 -3.25 5.73
N GLU A 383 30.98 -2.04 5.46
CA GLU A 383 32.38 -1.62 5.64
C GLU A 383 32.71 -1.55 7.14
N GLY A 384 33.71 -2.30 7.59
CA GLY A 384 34.09 -2.43 9.00
C GLY A 384 33.23 -3.41 9.83
N SER A 385 32.22 -4.06 9.24
CA SER A 385 31.43 -5.08 9.91
C SER A 385 32.24 -6.37 10.10
N SER A 386 32.22 -6.93 11.32
CA SER A 386 32.77 -8.25 11.61
C SER A 386 32.05 -9.39 10.88
N ASP A 387 30.85 -9.14 10.35
CA ASP A 387 30.04 -10.12 9.61
C ASP A 387 30.35 -10.15 8.10
N LYS A 388 31.16 -9.23 7.56
CA LYS A 388 31.45 -9.12 6.11
C LYS A 388 31.97 -10.44 5.51
N SER A 389 32.93 -11.10 6.19
CA SER A 389 33.45 -12.41 5.78
C SER A 389 32.43 -13.53 5.95
N GLY A 390 31.55 -13.46 6.96
CA GLY A 390 30.48 -14.43 7.18
C GLY A 390 29.45 -14.39 6.06
N ILE A 391 29.02 -13.20 5.66
CA ILE A 391 28.10 -12.97 4.53
C ILE A 391 28.72 -13.49 3.22
N ALA A 392 29.98 -13.14 2.94
CA ALA A 392 30.68 -13.64 1.75
C ALA A 392 30.79 -15.17 1.76
N GLY A 393 31.15 -15.77 2.90
CA GLY A 393 31.22 -17.22 3.09
C GLY A 393 29.87 -17.91 2.87
N LYS A 394 28.76 -17.30 3.32
CA LYS A 394 27.40 -17.82 3.09
C LYS A 394 27.05 -17.81 1.62
N ILE A 395 27.34 -16.74 0.87
CA ILE A 395 27.11 -16.69 -0.58
C ILE A 395 27.98 -17.73 -1.29
N LEU A 396 29.25 -17.86 -0.92
CA LEU A 396 30.17 -18.88 -1.46
C LEU A 396 29.68 -20.32 -1.24
N SER A 397 28.94 -20.58 -0.16
CA SER A 397 28.40 -21.92 0.12
C SER A 397 27.38 -22.42 -0.92
N TYR A 398 26.79 -21.53 -1.72
CA TYR A 398 25.88 -21.89 -2.82
C TYR A 398 26.62 -22.23 -4.13
N ARG A 399 27.94 -22.11 -4.16
CA ARG A 399 28.73 -22.39 -5.35
C ARG A 399 28.82 -23.89 -5.59
N ALA A 400 28.56 -24.32 -6.82
CA ALA A 400 28.79 -25.69 -7.23
C ALA A 400 30.30 -26.00 -7.34
N GLU A 401 30.75 -26.98 -6.55
CA GLU A 401 32.09 -27.60 -6.67
C GLU A 401 32.10 -28.72 -7.74
N PRO A 402 33.26 -29.12 -8.28
CA PRO A 402 33.36 -30.28 -9.17
C PRO A 402 32.98 -31.60 -8.43
N PRO A 403 32.26 -32.58 -9.05
CA PRO A 403 32.14 -32.82 -10.49
C PRO A 403 30.67 -32.94 -10.98
N VAL A 404 29.92 -31.83 -11.01
CA VAL A 404 28.64 -31.82 -11.76
C VAL A 404 28.97 -31.89 -13.26
N SER A 405 28.78 -33.10 -13.80
CA SER A 405 29.14 -33.62 -15.13
C SER A 405 29.11 -32.64 -16.30
N PHE A 406 30.19 -32.64 -17.10
CA PHE A 406 30.36 -32.29 -18.53
C PHE A 406 29.66 -31.07 -19.17
N TYR A 407 28.74 -30.40 -18.49
CA TYR A 407 27.97 -29.27 -19.01
C TYR A 407 28.63 -27.98 -18.52
N PRO A 408 29.34 -27.23 -19.39
CA PRO A 408 30.16 -26.10 -18.97
C PRO A 408 29.40 -25.07 -18.13
N LEU A 409 28.10 -24.85 -18.42
CA LEU A 409 27.24 -23.86 -17.76
C LEU A 409 27.13 -24.03 -16.23
N TYR A 410 27.29 -25.24 -15.70
CA TYR A 410 27.14 -25.51 -14.26
C TYR A 410 28.45 -25.39 -13.47
N ARG A 411 29.58 -25.33 -14.18
CA ARG A 411 30.91 -25.34 -13.56
C ARG A 411 31.17 -24.02 -12.83
N PHE A 412 31.28 -24.08 -11.51
CA PHE A 412 31.42 -22.91 -10.62
C PHE A 412 30.23 -21.94 -10.67
N ALA A 413 29.05 -22.39 -11.11
CA ALA A 413 27.83 -21.62 -11.01
C ALA A 413 27.37 -21.52 -9.54
N PHE A 414 26.55 -20.52 -9.22
CA PHE A 414 25.89 -20.43 -7.91
C PHE A 414 24.45 -20.92 -8.03
N ILE A 415 24.08 -21.87 -7.19
CA ILE A 415 22.84 -22.65 -7.31
C ILE A 415 22.17 -22.77 -5.94
N ASP A 416 20.87 -22.54 -5.92
CA ASP A 416 20.05 -22.77 -4.74
C ASP A 416 19.62 -24.25 -4.61
N ALA A 417 19.75 -24.81 -3.41
CA ALA A 417 19.51 -26.23 -3.14
C ALA A 417 18.06 -26.66 -3.36
N ALA A 418 17.10 -25.73 -3.25
CA ALA A 418 15.68 -26.00 -3.47
C ALA A 418 15.28 -26.20 -4.94
N ARG A 419 16.21 -26.06 -5.89
CA ARG A 419 15.97 -26.42 -7.28
C ARG A 419 16.43 -27.87 -7.50
N PRO A 420 15.51 -28.84 -7.66
CA PRO A 420 15.88 -30.25 -7.73
C PRO A 420 16.85 -30.51 -8.89
N GLY A 421 18.01 -31.07 -8.56
CA GLY A 421 19.02 -31.52 -9.52
C GLY A 421 18.60 -32.72 -10.38
N SER A 422 17.34 -33.16 -10.35
CA SER A 422 16.91 -34.41 -11.00
C SER A 422 16.63 -34.29 -12.51
N VAL A 423 16.44 -33.08 -13.06
CA VAL A 423 16.21 -32.90 -14.53
C VAL A 423 17.46 -32.42 -15.28
N TRP A 424 18.37 -31.74 -14.59
CA TRP A 424 19.53 -31.09 -15.21
C TRP A 424 20.72 -32.02 -15.49
N MET A 425 20.79 -33.16 -14.80
CA MET A 425 21.93 -34.09 -14.83
C MET A 425 22.01 -35.01 -16.06
N LEU A 426 21.02 -35.01 -16.97
CA LEU A 426 20.90 -36.04 -18.01
C LEU A 426 21.43 -35.65 -19.40
N LEU A 427 21.89 -34.42 -19.64
CA LEU A 427 22.39 -34.01 -20.96
C LEU A 427 23.91 -34.18 -21.08
N LYS A 428 24.34 -35.39 -21.43
CA LYS A 428 25.73 -35.70 -21.81
C LYS A 428 26.07 -35.11 -23.18
N GLY A 429 27.14 -34.32 -23.27
CA GLY A 429 28.00 -34.25 -24.47
C GLY A 429 27.42 -33.59 -25.73
N VAL A 430 26.44 -32.69 -25.63
CA VAL A 430 25.94 -31.95 -26.79
C VAL A 430 26.74 -30.66 -26.96
N ALA A 431 27.31 -30.45 -28.15
CA ALA A 431 27.92 -29.18 -28.53
C ALA A 431 26.93 -28.02 -28.30
N ARG A 432 27.45 -26.91 -27.75
CA ARG A 432 26.77 -25.63 -27.48
C ARG A 432 25.75 -25.28 -28.59
N LYS A 433 24.45 -25.36 -28.26
CA LYS A 433 23.38 -24.74 -29.05
C LYS A 433 22.85 -23.56 -28.26
N TYR A 434 23.08 -22.37 -28.79
CA TYR A 434 22.33 -21.19 -28.38
C TYR A 434 21.04 -21.09 -29.19
N PRO A 435 19.99 -20.42 -28.66
CA PRO A 435 19.93 -19.77 -27.34
C PRO A 435 19.78 -20.75 -26.16
N ILE A 436 20.22 -20.34 -24.96
CA ILE A 436 20.02 -21.11 -23.71
C ILE A 436 18.54 -21.07 -23.27
N THR A 437 18.10 -22.13 -22.61
CA THR A 437 16.72 -22.27 -22.09
C THR A 437 16.40 -21.25 -21.01
N SER A 438 15.11 -20.95 -20.78
CA SER A 438 14.68 -20.00 -19.74
C SER A 438 15.21 -20.35 -18.35
N SER A 439 15.33 -21.64 -18.04
CA SER A 439 15.84 -22.11 -16.76
C SER A 439 17.35 -21.90 -16.62
N GLU A 440 18.10 -22.01 -17.72
CA GLU A 440 19.55 -21.70 -17.77
C GLU A 440 19.81 -20.20 -17.67
N GLN A 441 18.92 -19.37 -18.23
CA GLN A 441 18.99 -17.91 -18.08
C GLN A 441 18.87 -17.50 -16.61
N ILE A 442 18.07 -18.21 -15.81
CA ILE A 442 17.96 -17.93 -14.37
C ILE A 442 19.24 -18.34 -13.64
N LEU A 443 19.84 -19.48 -13.97
CA LEU A 443 21.14 -19.90 -13.42
C LEU A 443 22.22 -18.84 -13.68
N VAL A 444 22.26 -18.33 -14.91
CA VAL A 444 23.16 -17.24 -15.32
C VAL A 444 22.89 -15.97 -14.53
N ALA A 445 21.62 -15.59 -14.34
CA ALA A 445 21.24 -14.40 -13.58
C ALA A 445 21.65 -14.50 -12.09
N GLU A 446 21.37 -15.62 -11.43
CA GLU A 446 21.76 -15.87 -10.03
C GLU A 446 23.29 -15.93 -9.88
N THR A 447 23.99 -16.61 -10.80
CA THR A 447 25.45 -16.65 -10.82
C THR A 447 26.06 -15.26 -10.99
N LYS A 448 25.53 -14.45 -11.91
CA LYS A 448 25.94 -13.06 -12.09
C LYS A 448 25.74 -12.25 -10.81
N GLN A 449 24.56 -12.37 -10.20
CA GLN A 449 24.21 -11.64 -8.99
C GLN A 449 25.11 -12.01 -7.81
N ALA A 450 25.39 -13.29 -7.61
CA ALA A 450 26.29 -13.77 -6.57
C ALA A 450 27.72 -13.25 -6.77
N ILE A 451 28.26 -13.39 -7.98
CA ILE A 451 29.60 -12.90 -8.33
C ILE A 451 29.69 -11.39 -8.15
N ALA A 452 28.74 -10.62 -8.69
CA ALA A 452 28.73 -9.16 -8.54
C ALA A 452 28.68 -8.74 -7.06
N THR A 453 27.91 -9.45 -6.25
CA THR A 453 27.84 -9.21 -4.80
C THR A 453 29.18 -9.48 -4.12
N LEU A 454 29.81 -10.64 -4.38
CA LEU A 454 31.10 -11.01 -3.77
C LEU A 454 32.20 -10.00 -4.11
N TYR A 455 32.28 -9.57 -5.38
CA TYR A 455 33.19 -8.50 -5.79
C TYR A 455 32.90 -7.18 -5.08
N GLY A 456 31.63 -6.83 -4.90
CA GLY A 456 31.23 -5.67 -4.09
C GLY A 456 31.69 -5.77 -2.63
N LEU A 457 31.76 -6.98 -2.07
CA LEU A 457 32.32 -7.26 -0.75
C LEU A 457 33.86 -7.32 -0.75
N GLY A 458 34.53 -7.16 -1.89
CA GLY A 458 35.99 -7.31 -2.01
C GLY A 458 36.45 -8.77 -1.92
N GLU A 459 35.55 -9.74 -2.04
CA GLU A 459 35.87 -11.16 -2.09
C GLU A 459 36.15 -11.57 -3.54
N THR A 460 37.39 -12.00 -3.81
CA THR A 460 37.85 -12.40 -5.15
C THR A 460 38.53 -13.76 -5.16
N SER A 461 38.59 -14.47 -4.02
CA SER A 461 39.32 -15.72 -3.83
C SER A 461 38.52 -16.96 -4.24
N PHE A 462 37.81 -16.88 -5.37
CA PHE A 462 37.07 -18.00 -5.93
C PHE A 462 37.33 -18.17 -7.44
N PRO A 463 37.43 -19.42 -7.94
CA PRO A 463 37.48 -19.71 -9.36
C PRO A 463 36.47 -18.94 -10.21
N VAL A 464 36.96 -18.31 -11.28
CA VAL A 464 36.12 -17.60 -12.26
C VAL A 464 35.13 -18.58 -12.90
N TYR A 465 33.87 -18.16 -12.98
CA TYR A 465 32.82 -18.90 -13.67
C TYR A 465 33.14 -19.02 -15.16
N ARG A 466 33.22 -20.26 -15.66
CA ARG A 466 33.59 -20.57 -17.07
C ARG A 466 32.44 -21.18 -17.88
N GLY A 467 31.20 -21.09 -17.36
CA GLY A 467 30.04 -21.64 -18.04
C GLY A 467 29.50 -20.79 -19.19
N CYS A 468 30.08 -19.63 -19.41
CA CYS A 468 29.67 -18.64 -20.38
C CYS A 468 30.65 -18.55 -21.58
N ALA A 469 30.37 -17.67 -22.54
CA ALA A 469 31.21 -17.51 -23.72
C ALA A 469 32.59 -16.92 -23.37
N ASP A 470 33.68 -17.65 -23.67
CA ASP A 470 35.05 -17.32 -23.24
C ASP A 470 35.98 -16.80 -24.35
N SER A 471 35.62 -16.99 -25.63
CA SER A 471 36.31 -16.39 -26.77
C SER A 471 35.53 -15.23 -27.38
N ALA A 472 36.24 -14.31 -28.05
CA ALA A 472 35.64 -13.15 -28.69
C ALA A 472 34.68 -13.55 -29.82
N GLU A 473 34.99 -14.61 -30.56
CA GLU A 473 34.11 -15.24 -31.56
C GLU A 473 32.84 -15.78 -30.92
N ALA A 474 32.98 -16.53 -29.82
CA ALA A 474 31.87 -17.20 -29.19
C ALA A 474 30.93 -16.22 -28.45
N LEU A 475 31.46 -15.09 -27.97
CA LEU A 475 30.69 -13.96 -27.43
C LEU A 475 29.92 -13.23 -28.54
N THR A 476 30.58 -12.97 -29.67
CA THR A 476 29.93 -12.34 -30.84
C THR A 476 28.77 -13.20 -31.36
N GLU A 477 29.01 -14.50 -31.50
CA GLU A 477 27.98 -15.45 -31.93
C GLU A 477 26.80 -15.50 -30.95
N TYR A 478 27.09 -15.53 -29.64
CA TYR A 478 26.05 -15.52 -28.62
C TYR A 478 25.15 -14.28 -28.72
N PHE A 479 25.75 -13.10 -28.83
CA PHE A 479 24.99 -11.86 -28.85
C PHE A 479 24.22 -11.62 -30.15
N ASN A 480 24.72 -12.13 -31.28
CA ASN A 480 24.00 -12.08 -32.55
C ASN A 480 22.72 -12.92 -32.55
N GLN A 481 22.63 -13.92 -31.66
CA GLN A 481 21.45 -14.77 -31.52
C GLN A 481 20.41 -14.23 -30.52
N LEU A 482 20.73 -13.17 -29.76
CA LEU A 482 19.77 -12.56 -28.84
C LEU A 482 18.68 -11.81 -29.60
N ASP A 483 17.43 -11.89 -29.11
CA ASP A 483 16.31 -11.15 -29.69
C ASP A 483 16.31 -9.69 -29.22
N TRP A 484 17.04 -8.85 -29.94
CA TRP A 484 17.13 -7.40 -29.68
C TRP A 484 15.85 -6.62 -30.02
N ARG A 485 14.76 -7.28 -30.46
CA ARG A 485 13.41 -6.68 -30.48
C ARG A 485 12.79 -6.65 -29.07
N SER A 486 13.30 -7.48 -28.15
CA SER A 486 12.98 -7.47 -26.72
C SER A 486 14.22 -7.06 -25.91
N PRO A 487 14.56 -5.75 -25.89
CA PRO A 487 15.84 -5.27 -25.39
C PRO A 487 16.05 -5.52 -23.91
N TRP A 488 14.99 -5.62 -23.09
CA TRP A 488 15.12 -5.97 -21.68
C TRP A 488 15.68 -7.39 -21.45
N ALA A 489 15.11 -8.38 -22.15
CA ALA A 489 15.55 -9.77 -22.02
C ALA A 489 16.96 -9.97 -22.62
N ALA A 490 17.20 -9.45 -23.82
CA ALA A 490 18.51 -9.49 -24.47
C ALA A 490 19.57 -8.75 -23.65
N GLY A 491 19.25 -7.56 -23.16
CA GLY A 491 20.13 -6.76 -22.30
C GLY A 491 20.50 -7.46 -20.99
N GLY A 492 19.57 -8.23 -20.39
CA GLY A 492 19.84 -9.02 -19.19
C GLY A 492 20.90 -10.11 -19.44
N GLN A 493 20.79 -10.81 -20.56
CA GLN A 493 21.79 -11.80 -20.98
C GLN A 493 23.14 -11.14 -21.31
N PHE A 494 23.10 -10.00 -22.01
CA PHE A 494 24.27 -9.19 -22.30
C PHE A 494 25.02 -8.77 -21.01
N SER A 495 24.29 -8.21 -20.04
CA SER A 495 24.83 -7.80 -18.73
C SER A 495 25.58 -8.94 -18.05
N ALA A 496 25.01 -10.16 -18.04
CA ALA A 496 25.65 -11.32 -17.43
C ALA A 496 26.97 -11.69 -18.11
N GLN A 497 26.98 -11.77 -19.44
CA GLN A 497 28.20 -12.09 -20.18
C GLN A 497 29.29 -11.03 -19.97
N MET A 498 28.92 -9.75 -19.88
CA MET A 498 29.88 -8.67 -19.63
C MET A 498 30.53 -8.77 -18.25
N VAL A 499 29.75 -9.06 -17.21
CA VAL A 499 30.31 -9.33 -15.87
C VAL A 499 31.31 -10.48 -15.96
N PHE A 500 30.94 -11.62 -16.55
CA PHE A 500 31.84 -12.76 -16.61
C PHE A 500 33.09 -12.50 -17.47
N ALA A 501 32.94 -11.86 -18.62
CA ALA A 501 34.04 -11.52 -19.52
C ALA A 501 35.01 -10.51 -18.88
N SER A 502 34.51 -9.57 -18.08
CA SER A 502 35.34 -8.61 -17.34
C SER A 502 36.30 -9.30 -16.35
N LEU A 503 35.96 -10.51 -15.91
CA LEU A 503 36.74 -11.30 -14.95
C LEU A 503 37.66 -12.33 -15.60
N LEU A 504 37.61 -12.50 -16.93
CA LEU A 504 38.49 -13.41 -17.65
C LEU A 504 39.91 -12.82 -17.76
N PRO A 505 40.97 -13.64 -17.65
CA PRO A 505 42.32 -13.20 -17.95
C PRO A 505 42.45 -12.84 -19.44
N ASN A 506 43.22 -11.79 -19.76
CA ASN A 506 43.49 -11.34 -21.13
C ASN A 506 42.23 -10.99 -21.96
N ASN A 507 41.21 -10.40 -21.33
CA ASN A 507 39.90 -10.11 -21.93
C ASN A 507 39.85 -8.95 -22.95
N GLN A 508 40.96 -8.29 -23.26
CA GLN A 508 40.98 -7.09 -24.11
C GLN A 508 40.42 -7.30 -25.52
N LEU A 509 40.63 -8.48 -26.12
CA LEU A 509 40.10 -8.78 -27.45
C LEU A 509 38.58 -8.99 -27.40
N GLN A 510 38.08 -9.67 -26.38
CA GLN A 510 36.67 -9.89 -26.11
C GLN A 510 35.97 -8.54 -25.95
N LEU A 511 36.46 -7.69 -25.04
CA LEU A 511 35.86 -6.38 -24.77
C LEU A 511 35.80 -5.48 -26.02
N ARG A 512 36.86 -5.47 -26.84
CA ARG A 512 36.87 -4.72 -28.11
C ARG A 512 35.80 -5.20 -29.09
N ARG A 513 35.68 -6.51 -29.30
CA ARG A 513 34.66 -7.05 -30.22
C ARG A 513 33.24 -6.79 -29.75
N ILE A 514 33.03 -6.84 -28.45
CA ILE A 514 31.71 -6.55 -27.86
C ILE A 514 31.38 -5.06 -27.99
N GLY A 515 32.35 -4.17 -27.80
CA GLY A 515 32.18 -2.74 -28.09
C GLY A 515 31.62 -2.51 -29.48
N SER A 516 32.27 -3.06 -30.51
CA SER A 516 31.80 -2.93 -31.90
C SER A 516 30.39 -3.50 -32.14
N LEU A 517 29.98 -4.51 -31.39
CA LEU A 517 28.62 -5.03 -31.48
C LEU A 517 27.61 -4.08 -30.85
N ILE A 518 27.90 -3.51 -29.67
CA ILE A 518 27.04 -2.54 -29.00
C ILE A 518 26.88 -1.29 -29.86
N ASP A 519 27.96 -0.83 -30.52
CA ASP A 519 27.92 0.29 -31.45
C ASP A 519 26.85 0.09 -32.53
N SER A 520 26.68 -1.15 -33.01
CA SER A 520 25.68 -1.52 -34.02
C SER A 520 24.23 -1.57 -33.49
N LEU A 521 24.06 -1.62 -32.17
CA LEU A 521 22.75 -1.68 -31.50
C LEU A 521 22.29 -0.32 -30.97
N ALA A 522 23.23 0.60 -30.75
CA ALA A 522 22.94 1.93 -30.22
C ALA A 522 22.17 2.76 -31.25
N ASP A 523 20.92 3.08 -30.93
CA ASP A 523 20.06 3.88 -31.78
C ASP A 523 20.31 5.39 -31.53
N PRO A 524 20.68 6.18 -32.55
CA PRO A 524 21.01 7.59 -32.35
C PRO A 524 19.80 8.48 -32.07
N ALA A 525 18.57 8.03 -32.38
CA ALA A 525 17.36 8.83 -32.16
C ALA A 525 16.92 8.80 -30.70
N THR A 526 16.99 7.64 -30.07
CA THR A 526 16.55 7.40 -28.68
C THR A 526 17.71 7.26 -27.70
N GLY A 527 18.89 6.91 -28.19
CA GLY A 527 20.05 6.47 -27.40
C GLY A 527 19.91 5.06 -26.81
N GLY A 528 18.80 4.37 -27.07
CA GLY A 528 18.55 3.00 -26.61
C GLY A 528 19.34 1.94 -27.39
N TYR A 529 19.23 0.68 -26.96
CA TYR A 529 19.92 -0.46 -27.57
C TYR A 529 18.92 -1.52 -28.03
N TYR A 530 18.64 -1.60 -29.34
CA TYR A 530 17.66 -2.55 -29.89
C TYR A 530 17.85 -2.76 -31.41
N ARG A 531 17.11 -3.72 -31.98
CA ARG A 531 17.00 -3.91 -33.44
C ARG A 531 15.54 -3.95 -33.87
N GLY A 532 15.24 -3.43 -35.06
CA GLY A 532 13.90 -3.43 -35.65
C GLY A 532 13.10 -2.17 -35.32
N GLY A 533 11.76 -2.30 -35.23
CA GLY A 533 10.89 -1.19 -34.83
C GLY A 533 11.18 -0.73 -33.40
N GLY A 534 11.02 0.57 -33.15
CA GLY A 534 11.27 1.16 -31.83
C GLY A 534 10.45 0.48 -30.72
N PRO A 535 11.08 -0.01 -29.64
CA PRO A 535 10.37 -0.64 -28.53
C PRO A 535 9.53 0.38 -27.76
N GLU A 536 8.50 -0.09 -27.05
CA GLU A 536 7.74 0.76 -26.13
C GLU A 536 8.66 1.39 -25.08
N TYR A 537 8.31 2.59 -24.61
CA TYR A 537 9.10 3.38 -23.68
C TYR A 537 9.65 2.57 -22.49
N GLY A 538 8.82 1.76 -21.83
CA GLY A 538 9.26 0.95 -20.69
C GLY A 538 10.30 -0.10 -21.08
N GLN A 539 10.10 -0.80 -22.19
CA GLN A 539 11.09 -1.77 -22.70
C GLN A 539 12.38 -1.09 -23.13
N LEU A 540 12.30 0.11 -23.71
CA LEU A 540 13.44 0.90 -24.11
C LEU A 540 14.33 1.27 -22.91
N VAL A 541 13.75 1.89 -21.88
CA VAL A 541 14.49 2.34 -20.68
C VAL A 541 15.03 1.14 -19.90
N ASN A 542 14.19 0.12 -19.67
CA ASN A 542 14.63 -1.07 -18.93
C ASN A 542 15.72 -1.84 -19.71
N GLY A 543 15.62 -1.92 -21.04
CA GLY A 543 16.66 -2.50 -21.90
C GLY A 543 17.97 -1.74 -21.84
N ALA A 544 17.90 -0.40 -21.92
CA ALA A 544 19.06 0.47 -21.78
C ALA A 544 19.75 0.27 -20.43
N MET A 545 19.01 0.25 -19.31
CA MET A 545 19.55 -0.06 -17.99
C MET A 545 20.37 -1.34 -17.99
N LYS A 546 19.83 -2.44 -18.55
CA LYS A 546 20.53 -3.73 -18.58
C LYS A 546 21.82 -3.66 -19.39
N VAL A 547 21.81 -3.05 -20.57
CA VAL A 547 23.02 -2.91 -21.39
C VAL A 547 24.05 -2.04 -20.68
N LEU A 548 23.64 -0.88 -20.15
CA LEU A 548 24.52 0.02 -19.41
C LEU A 548 25.14 -0.67 -18.19
N SER A 549 24.41 -1.55 -17.50
CA SER A 549 24.96 -2.31 -16.37
C SER A 549 26.15 -3.21 -16.74
N GLY A 550 26.10 -3.86 -17.91
CA GLY A 550 27.22 -4.64 -18.43
C GLY A 550 28.39 -3.76 -18.86
N MET A 551 28.09 -2.62 -19.50
CA MET A 551 29.10 -1.65 -19.92
C MET A 551 29.86 -1.04 -18.73
N ASP A 552 29.20 -0.84 -17.58
CA ASP A 552 29.82 -0.32 -16.35
C ASP A 552 30.93 -1.23 -15.82
N TRP A 553 30.73 -2.55 -15.91
CA TRP A 553 31.72 -3.55 -15.51
C TRP A 553 32.96 -3.55 -16.41
N CYS A 554 32.80 -3.11 -17.65
CA CYS A 554 33.86 -3.13 -18.65
C CYS A 554 34.39 -1.73 -18.98
N GLU A 555 33.98 -0.72 -18.22
CA GLU A 555 34.39 0.69 -18.40
C GLU A 555 34.12 1.24 -19.82
N ILE A 556 33.06 0.73 -20.47
CA ILE A 556 32.66 1.20 -21.80
C ILE A 556 31.81 2.48 -21.65
N PRO A 557 32.16 3.58 -22.34
CA PRO A 557 31.39 4.83 -22.30
C PRO A 557 29.96 4.67 -22.78
N VAL A 558 29.04 5.47 -22.22
CA VAL A 558 27.63 5.48 -22.63
C VAL A 558 27.47 6.04 -24.04
N HIS A 559 26.75 5.33 -24.92
CA HIS A 559 26.39 5.85 -26.24
C HIS A 559 25.26 6.87 -26.14
N TYR A 560 25.39 7.97 -26.89
CA TYR A 560 24.38 9.03 -26.99
C TYR A 560 23.73 9.44 -25.64
N PRO A 561 24.53 9.76 -24.61
CA PRO A 561 24.01 9.95 -23.25
C PRO A 561 22.96 11.06 -23.17
N GLU A 562 23.10 12.12 -23.97
CA GLU A 562 22.14 13.23 -24.05
C GLU A 562 20.77 12.76 -24.59
N ARG A 563 20.76 11.87 -25.60
CA ARG A 563 19.53 11.34 -26.20
C ARG A 563 18.84 10.36 -25.26
N LEU A 564 19.59 9.56 -24.50
CA LEU A 564 19.03 8.73 -23.44
C LEU A 564 18.39 9.58 -22.33
N ILE A 565 19.04 10.68 -21.92
CA ILE A 565 18.47 11.64 -20.96
C ILE A 565 17.14 12.20 -21.49
N ASP A 566 17.14 12.71 -22.73
CA ASP A 566 15.92 13.24 -23.35
C ASP A 566 14.80 12.21 -23.38
N THR A 567 15.13 10.97 -23.78
CA THR A 567 14.18 9.86 -23.83
C THR A 567 13.59 9.57 -22.46
N VAL A 568 14.41 9.37 -21.43
CA VAL A 568 13.91 9.08 -20.07
C VAL A 568 13.02 10.19 -19.54
N LEU A 569 13.38 11.47 -19.76
CA LEU A 569 12.63 12.62 -19.27
C LEU A 569 11.26 12.82 -19.95
N THR A 570 10.96 12.12 -21.05
CA THR A 570 9.66 12.27 -21.74
C THR A 570 8.45 11.82 -20.92
N ARG A 571 8.64 10.85 -20.00
CA ARG A 571 7.56 10.24 -19.21
C ARG A 571 8.07 9.81 -17.83
N GLN A 572 7.15 9.64 -16.89
CA GLN A 572 7.45 8.98 -15.62
C GLN A 572 7.37 7.46 -15.80
N PRO A 573 8.24 6.67 -15.15
CA PRO A 573 8.17 5.21 -15.19
C PRO A 573 6.92 4.71 -14.45
N ALA A 574 6.55 3.46 -14.70
CA ALA A 574 5.58 2.77 -13.87
C ALA A 574 6.09 2.74 -12.41
N SER A 575 5.16 2.72 -11.46
CA SER A 575 5.47 2.80 -10.03
C SER A 575 5.94 1.49 -9.41
N GLU A 576 6.41 0.53 -10.20
CA GLU A 576 6.96 -0.73 -9.67
C GLU A 576 8.44 -0.55 -9.39
N GLY A 577 8.96 -1.22 -8.36
CA GLY A 577 10.34 -0.99 -7.89
C GLY A 577 11.41 -1.12 -8.99
N CYS A 578 11.26 -2.07 -9.92
CA CYS A 578 12.18 -2.25 -11.04
C CYS A 578 12.16 -1.10 -12.06
N HIS A 579 10.98 -0.58 -12.40
CA HIS A 579 10.86 0.50 -13.39
C HIS A 579 11.42 1.82 -12.87
N LEU A 580 11.24 2.09 -11.57
CA LEU A 580 11.80 3.27 -10.91
C LEU A 580 13.32 3.24 -10.93
N VAL A 581 13.93 2.14 -10.49
CA VAL A 581 15.40 2.05 -10.43
C VAL A 581 16.02 2.02 -11.83
N ASP A 582 15.35 1.45 -12.83
CA ASP A 582 15.87 1.39 -14.19
C ASP A 582 16.04 2.80 -14.79
N ALA A 583 15.04 3.66 -14.62
CA ALA A 583 15.12 5.05 -15.06
C ALA A 583 16.22 5.83 -14.33
N VAL A 584 16.32 5.69 -13.00
CA VAL A 584 17.37 6.35 -12.20
C VAL A 584 18.76 5.90 -12.62
N TYR A 585 18.97 4.60 -12.84
CA TYR A 585 20.27 4.07 -13.22
C TYR A 585 20.74 4.60 -14.58
N VAL A 586 19.84 4.67 -15.56
CA VAL A 586 20.16 5.25 -16.88
C VAL A 586 20.58 6.71 -16.72
N LEU A 587 19.82 7.52 -15.99
CA LEU A 587 20.14 8.93 -15.75
C LEU A 587 21.46 9.11 -15.00
N TYR A 588 21.67 8.34 -13.93
CA TYR A 588 22.90 8.33 -13.15
C TYR A 588 24.12 8.04 -14.01
N ARG A 589 24.04 7.02 -14.89
CA ARG A 589 25.13 6.65 -15.79
C ARG A 589 25.36 7.70 -16.88
N CYS A 590 24.32 8.26 -17.48
CA CYS A 590 24.48 9.32 -18.49
C CYS A 590 25.15 10.57 -17.91
N LEU A 591 24.77 10.99 -16.70
CA LEU A 591 25.34 12.19 -16.04
C LEU A 591 26.83 12.06 -15.66
N GLN A 592 27.41 10.86 -15.75
CA GLN A 592 28.87 10.69 -15.63
C GLN A 592 29.63 11.15 -16.89
N PHE A 593 28.95 11.33 -18.02
CA PHE A 593 29.55 11.67 -19.32
C PHE A 593 29.07 13.00 -19.90
N THR A 594 28.00 13.61 -19.36
CA THR A 594 27.45 14.89 -19.82
C THR A 594 26.68 15.60 -18.71
N ASP A 595 26.65 16.93 -18.74
CA ASP A 595 25.78 17.77 -17.88
C ASP A 595 24.45 18.15 -18.57
N HIS A 596 24.15 17.58 -19.75
CA HIS A 596 22.95 17.86 -20.52
C HIS A 596 21.68 17.72 -19.67
N ARG A 597 20.89 18.80 -19.60
CA ARG A 597 19.63 18.89 -18.83
C ARG A 597 19.75 18.43 -17.37
N LYS A 598 20.94 18.55 -16.75
CA LYS A 598 21.18 18.13 -15.36
C LYS A 598 20.14 18.65 -14.37
N LYS A 599 19.72 19.93 -14.49
CA LYS A 599 18.68 20.52 -13.63
C LYS A 599 17.32 19.82 -13.79
N ASP A 600 16.94 19.45 -15.01
CA ASP A 600 15.69 18.73 -15.27
C ASP A 600 15.78 17.30 -14.72
N VAL A 601 16.95 16.66 -14.84
CA VAL A 601 17.23 15.35 -14.24
C VAL A 601 17.15 15.42 -12.71
N GLN A 602 17.68 16.47 -12.09
CA GLN A 602 17.58 16.70 -10.65
C GLN A 602 16.13 16.92 -10.21
N ALA A 603 15.35 17.72 -10.95
CA ALA A 603 13.92 17.91 -10.68
C ALA A 603 13.14 16.59 -10.83
N TYR A 604 13.45 15.81 -11.86
CA TYR A 604 12.88 14.48 -12.08
C TYR A 604 13.20 13.54 -10.92
N CYS A 605 14.48 13.40 -10.54
CA CYS A 605 14.91 12.56 -9.42
C CYS A 605 14.30 13.01 -8.09
N SER A 606 14.16 14.31 -7.86
CA SER A 606 13.49 14.86 -6.67
C SER A 606 12.02 14.43 -6.60
N SER A 607 11.31 14.39 -7.73
CA SER A 607 9.96 13.84 -7.79
C SER A 607 9.93 12.32 -7.56
N MET A 608 10.95 11.59 -8.04
CA MET A 608 11.04 10.15 -7.84
C MET A 608 11.24 9.75 -6.38
N ILE A 609 11.92 10.57 -5.56
CA ILE A 609 12.00 10.31 -4.11
C ILE A 609 10.60 10.15 -3.52
N GLN A 610 9.64 10.99 -3.92
CA GLN A 610 8.27 10.91 -3.41
C GLN A 610 7.63 9.57 -3.79
N THR A 611 7.76 9.18 -5.06
CA THR A 611 7.26 7.90 -5.56
C THR A 611 7.91 6.70 -4.86
N ILE A 612 9.22 6.74 -4.65
CA ILE A 612 9.97 5.69 -3.93
C ILE A 612 9.47 5.57 -2.48
N MET A 613 9.23 6.70 -1.82
CA MET A 613 8.78 6.71 -0.42
C MET A 613 7.34 6.19 -0.24
N GLU A 614 6.53 6.07 -1.30
CA GLU A 614 5.22 5.40 -1.24
C GLU A 614 5.34 3.88 -1.07
N HIS A 615 6.52 3.31 -1.30
CA HIS A 615 6.82 1.90 -1.04
C HIS A 615 7.40 1.66 0.35
N TYR A 616 7.73 2.74 1.07
CA TYR A 616 8.37 2.64 2.37
C TYR A 616 7.37 2.22 3.44
N HIS A 617 7.75 1.24 4.26
CA HIS A 617 6.98 0.76 5.40
C HIS A 617 7.64 1.23 6.69
N PRO A 618 7.18 2.35 7.30
CA PRO A 618 7.91 2.95 8.42
C PRO A 618 7.96 2.07 9.67
N ASP A 619 6.99 1.17 9.83
CA ASP A 619 6.88 0.31 11.00
C ASP A 619 7.78 -0.94 10.86
N GLU A 620 8.21 -1.27 9.63
CA GLU A 620 9.12 -2.38 9.33
C GLU A 620 10.55 -1.90 8.99
N GLY A 621 10.68 -0.66 8.51
CA GLY A 621 11.94 -0.02 8.17
C GLY A 621 12.45 -0.30 6.75
N GLY A 622 11.76 -1.13 5.97
CA GLY A 622 12.09 -1.50 4.59
C GLY A 622 11.13 -0.94 3.54
N PHE A 623 11.28 -1.38 2.30
CA PHE A 623 10.40 -1.03 1.18
C PHE A 623 9.75 -2.28 0.56
N SER A 624 8.55 -2.13 0.00
CA SER A 624 7.86 -3.18 -0.74
C SER A 624 8.08 -3.06 -2.25
N TYR A 625 8.12 -4.19 -2.97
CA TYR A 625 8.35 -4.24 -4.41
C TYR A 625 7.23 -3.53 -5.20
N TYR A 626 5.97 -3.75 -4.77
CA TYR A 626 4.80 -3.03 -5.27
C TYR A 626 4.29 -2.05 -4.20
N ARG A 627 3.57 -1.00 -4.60
CA ARG A 627 2.91 -0.10 -3.62
C ARG A 627 1.89 -0.90 -2.82
N GLY A 628 2.04 -0.87 -1.49
CA GLY A 628 1.15 -1.55 -0.56
C GLY A 628 1.17 -3.09 -0.65
N ARG A 629 2.20 -3.70 -1.25
CA ARG A 629 2.26 -5.14 -1.46
C ARG A 629 3.68 -5.68 -1.68
N ALA A 630 4.04 -6.73 -0.92
CA ALA A 630 5.29 -7.47 -1.08
C ALA A 630 5.38 -8.25 -2.40
N GLN A 631 6.60 -8.53 -2.88
CA GLN A 631 6.82 -9.38 -4.04
C GLN A 631 6.26 -10.80 -3.83
N GLN A 632 5.36 -11.25 -4.70
CA GLN A 632 4.75 -12.58 -4.60
C GLN A 632 5.61 -13.70 -5.21
N THR A 633 6.24 -13.44 -6.36
CA THR A 633 7.01 -14.46 -7.09
C THR A 633 8.43 -14.01 -7.39
N TYR A 634 9.38 -14.95 -7.32
CA TYR A 634 10.77 -14.77 -7.72
C TYR A 634 11.17 -15.92 -8.66
N TYR A 635 11.52 -15.58 -9.90
CA TYR A 635 11.71 -16.54 -11.00
C TYR A 635 10.57 -17.56 -11.17
N GLY A 636 9.32 -17.10 -11.02
CA GLY A 636 8.12 -17.94 -11.15
C GLY A 636 7.82 -18.83 -9.93
N ILE A 637 8.63 -18.79 -8.89
CA ILE A 637 8.39 -19.50 -7.63
C ILE A 637 7.72 -18.53 -6.66
N THR A 638 6.65 -18.97 -5.98
CA THR A 638 5.95 -18.16 -4.97
C THR A 638 6.81 -18.06 -3.71
N ILE A 639 7.12 -16.83 -3.30
CA ILE A 639 7.99 -16.52 -2.15
C ILE A 639 7.27 -15.79 -1.02
N THR A 640 6.14 -15.13 -1.30
CA THR A 640 5.29 -14.50 -0.27
C THR A 640 3.82 -14.57 -0.67
N ASP A 641 2.92 -14.31 0.28
CA ASP A 641 1.48 -14.18 0.03
C ASP A 641 1.09 -12.83 -0.60
N GLY A 642 2.04 -11.89 -0.74
CA GLY A 642 1.77 -10.53 -1.22
C GLY A 642 0.94 -9.71 -0.24
N LYS A 643 1.32 -9.73 1.04
CA LYS A 643 0.74 -8.83 2.05
C LYS A 643 1.26 -7.41 1.89
N ASP A 644 0.54 -6.45 2.48
CA ASP A 644 0.96 -5.06 2.59
C ASP A 644 2.07 -4.93 3.65
N CYS A 645 3.31 -5.20 3.23
CA CYS A 645 4.52 -5.23 4.06
C CYS A 645 5.77 -5.05 3.20
N ALA A 646 6.91 -4.73 3.83
CA ALA A 646 8.18 -4.62 3.14
C ALA A 646 8.74 -6.00 2.74
N ASP A 647 9.54 -6.01 1.69
CA ASP A 647 10.24 -7.20 1.22
C ASP A 647 11.68 -6.87 0.82
N ILE A 648 12.54 -7.89 0.85
CA ILE A 648 13.98 -7.70 0.64
C ILE A 648 14.31 -7.21 -0.77
N HIS A 649 13.49 -7.57 -1.77
CA HIS A 649 13.75 -7.22 -3.16
C HIS A 649 13.35 -5.77 -3.46
N GLY A 650 12.18 -5.33 -2.99
CA GLY A 650 11.79 -3.93 -3.01
C GLY A 650 12.80 -3.06 -2.27
N THR A 651 13.23 -3.51 -1.08
CA THR A 651 14.22 -2.78 -0.27
C THR A 651 15.55 -2.58 -0.97
N VAL A 652 16.15 -3.62 -1.55
CA VAL A 652 17.45 -3.48 -2.24
C VAL A 652 17.36 -2.57 -3.47
N LEU A 653 16.28 -2.68 -4.27
CA LEU A 653 16.13 -1.87 -5.48
C LEU A 653 15.95 -0.39 -5.16
N LEU A 654 15.09 -0.09 -4.17
CA LEU A 654 14.71 1.28 -3.86
C LEU A 654 15.75 2.01 -3.01
N THR A 655 16.47 1.30 -2.15
CA THR A 655 17.66 1.87 -1.48
C THR A 655 18.78 2.16 -2.48
N TRP A 656 19.00 1.28 -3.47
CA TRP A 656 19.95 1.52 -4.55
C TRP A 656 19.57 2.71 -5.43
N ALA A 657 18.28 2.84 -5.78
CA ALA A 657 17.76 4.01 -6.48
C ALA A 657 18.02 5.30 -5.70
N LEU A 658 17.74 5.30 -4.39
CA LEU A 658 18.00 6.47 -3.53
C LEU A 658 19.49 6.82 -3.45
N ALA A 659 20.38 5.83 -3.36
CA ALA A 659 21.82 6.07 -3.39
C ALA A 659 22.27 6.83 -4.65
N MET A 660 21.74 6.45 -5.81
CA MET A 660 22.00 7.14 -7.07
C MET A 660 21.39 8.54 -7.11
N ILE A 661 20.15 8.69 -6.64
CA ILE A 661 19.48 10.00 -6.56
C ILE A 661 20.24 10.95 -5.64
N PHE A 662 20.70 10.49 -4.47
CA PHE A 662 21.47 11.33 -3.55
C PHE A 662 22.74 11.87 -4.20
N ARG A 663 23.41 11.08 -5.04
CA ARG A 663 24.55 11.55 -5.85
C ARG A 663 24.14 12.56 -6.92
N ILE A 664 23.05 12.32 -7.64
CA ILE A 664 22.54 13.25 -8.67
C ILE A 664 22.15 14.61 -8.07
N LEU A 665 21.58 14.59 -6.86
CA LEU A 665 21.11 15.77 -6.14
C LEU A 665 22.17 16.42 -5.25
N ASP A 666 23.41 15.91 -5.26
CA ASP A 666 24.51 16.39 -4.42
C ASP A 666 24.16 16.42 -2.90
N VAL A 667 23.39 15.42 -2.43
CA VAL A 667 22.99 15.26 -1.03
C VAL A 667 24.13 14.64 -0.24
N ASP A 668 24.42 15.18 0.95
CA ASP A 668 25.32 14.52 1.89
C ASP A 668 24.70 13.21 2.41
N ALA A 669 25.16 12.11 1.83
CA ALA A 669 24.79 10.75 2.18
C ALA A 669 26.04 9.96 2.59
N SER A 670 26.78 10.48 3.58
CA SER A 670 28.01 9.86 4.08
C SER A 670 27.88 8.34 4.29
N GLY A 671 28.81 7.60 3.69
CA GLY A 671 28.86 6.14 3.72
C GLY A 671 27.95 5.41 2.71
N TRP A 672 27.00 6.09 2.07
CA TRP A 672 26.17 5.45 1.05
C TRP A 672 26.97 5.17 -0.23
N GLN A 673 26.74 4.00 -0.84
CA GLN A 673 27.44 3.54 -2.02
C GLN A 673 26.47 3.08 -3.11
N VAL A 674 26.83 3.35 -4.37
CA VAL A 674 26.14 2.77 -5.52
C VAL A 674 26.91 1.51 -5.91
N PHE A 675 26.34 0.33 -5.69
CA PHE A 675 26.95 -0.93 -6.11
C PHE A 675 26.82 -1.14 -7.63
N LYS A 676 27.72 -1.97 -8.19
CA LYS A 676 27.62 -2.45 -9.57
C LYS A 676 26.75 -3.72 -9.62
N PRO A 677 25.63 -3.74 -10.39
CA PRO A 677 24.57 -4.74 -10.27
C PRO A 677 24.83 -6.11 -10.91
#